data_AF-A0A0A1TYI8-F1
#
_entry.id   AF-A0A0A1TYI8-F1
#
_cell.length_a   1.000
_cell.length_b   1.000
_cell.length_c   1.000
_cell.angle_alpha   90.00
_cell.angle_beta   90.00
_cell.angle_gamma   90.00
#
_symmetry.space_group_name_H-M   'P 1'
#
loop_
_entity.id
_entity.type
_entity.pdbx_description
1 polymer ?
#
loop_
_entity_poly.entity_id
_entity_poly.type
_entity_poly.pdbx_seq_one_letter_code
_entity_poly.pdbx_strand_id
1 'polypeptide(L)'
;MGKIDKYLMIIISQHFKNITDFINVEFVCKKYANNMARFHYNPIPLTLKTRQFFPNLKILHLYAKDDLLFTDYKITSHHVEYKMKLKCSDFEEKTLSDILDRAFPTTYRRICYTGYNKGDVVTIPDGVQSLSKWCLDMCNAQTIHIPESVVEIGRSTFECCNMVEHLYLPSHLTKLSGAFTYVYKLKDLVIPSLVTTLHSCLFVECTELTKVEFSSDITTLPEYLFYLSGKGKYEVPNTITKLDDYAFAECNWATVIVHENVAQFGVGLFQDAHVEVVELPNTMSEIGDEMFRECASLKEVKMPNKLTRIGINCFVGCTNLKQIQLPTSIQILDDNSLGDVEVSNTYSEFEVLQHVGKNVLNKFHFTTFVLPEDVKDANSYFENCKELATVTFNQSICELNRTFCCCKSLKEVVIPETITQIGDFCFSKCTSLTHVDLPQNICTLGDSTFESCVALNVLALPHNVTKLGNKCFKNCKLLSRINTRHIINMGKSCFKNCTQLSAITVKSTTRYGISCFAHCNLKDVVFPKEVVTSYVSSEERFCNFDTHIVDFGLKMFVSATSLQSVALPTNIDVLPNMMFSGCVALSSVKGTNHVTEIGNSSFANCCRLTEIQLEKVVSFGNSALCGVGITHINFNTQTTRLGECCLSNTPITHIEIPEAVCEMYKMLADCDKLEDVTLYSDYLYAPLIFSRCTSLKTVTFANDTNIIKTDIFKDCVLLEKVVFFGEISDIGNHLFKEKTKLQEVYFPSTLTHIGRDVFSGCEQLTKVGDCQRVQIISQKAFQNCKSLKEMNLSSHLKKIEMNAFVGCTSLETEFCNTFGITTEILPTKQTKK
;
A
#
# COMPACT_ATOMS: atom_id res chain seq x y z
N MET A 1 -10.28 50.64 7.02
CA MET A 1 -9.79 50.98 5.66
C MET A 1 -8.50 51.77 5.79
N GLY A 2 -7.37 51.07 5.74
CA GLY A 2 -6.04 51.66 5.85
C GLY A 2 -5.73 52.57 4.65
N LYS A 3 -5.25 53.77 4.95
CA LYS A 3 -5.01 54.88 4.02
C LYS A 3 -4.04 54.45 2.89
N ILE A 4 -4.54 54.23 1.67
CA ILE A 4 -3.68 54.12 0.48
C ILE A 4 -2.77 55.35 0.45
N ASP A 5 -1.46 55.15 0.60
CA ASP A 5 -0.51 56.23 0.60
C ASP A 5 -0.04 56.55 -0.82
N LYS A 6 0.86 57.53 -0.91
CA LYS A 6 1.38 58.01 -2.18
C LYS A 6 2.21 56.97 -2.93
N TYR A 7 2.75 55.94 -2.27
CA TYR A 7 3.58 54.89 -2.86
C TYR A 7 2.70 53.71 -3.31
N LEU A 8 1.78 53.26 -2.47
CA LEU A 8 0.77 52.28 -2.83
C LEU A 8 -0.08 52.75 -4.01
N MET A 9 -0.38 54.05 -4.10
CA MET A 9 -1.09 54.57 -5.27
C MET A 9 -0.30 54.42 -6.57
N ILE A 10 1.04 54.51 -6.56
CA ILE A 10 1.86 54.26 -7.77
C ILE A 10 1.69 52.80 -8.21
N ILE A 11 1.76 51.85 -7.27
CA ILE A 11 1.60 50.42 -7.55
C ILE A 11 0.18 50.14 -8.09
N ILE A 12 -0.85 50.69 -7.46
CA ILE A 12 -2.23 50.54 -7.92
C ILE A 12 -2.41 51.14 -9.32
N SER A 13 -1.82 52.31 -9.57
CA SER A 13 -1.90 52.99 -10.86
C SER A 13 -1.18 52.26 -11.99
N GLN A 14 -0.26 51.34 -11.71
CA GLN A 14 0.33 50.46 -12.75
C GLN A 14 -0.72 49.55 -13.41
N HIS A 15 -1.86 49.34 -12.76
CA HIS A 15 -2.95 48.49 -13.28
C HIS A 15 -4.09 49.27 -13.93
N PHE A 16 -3.96 50.60 -14.04
CA PHE A 16 -4.93 51.44 -14.73
C PHE A 16 -4.90 51.19 -16.24
N LYS A 17 -6.06 51.26 -16.88
CA LYS A 17 -6.20 50.89 -18.29
C LYS A 17 -6.21 52.08 -19.22
N ASN A 18 -6.58 53.26 -18.71
CA ASN A 18 -6.72 54.46 -19.52
C ASN A 18 -6.25 55.70 -18.74
N ILE A 19 -5.97 56.79 -19.46
CA ILE A 19 -5.51 58.04 -18.86
C ILE A 19 -6.56 58.64 -17.90
N THR A 20 -7.84 58.38 -18.14
CA THR A 20 -8.94 58.90 -17.32
C THR A 20 -8.89 58.33 -15.91
N ASP A 21 -8.45 57.08 -15.72
CA ASP A 21 -8.23 56.49 -14.40
C ASP A 21 -7.19 57.29 -13.61
N PHE A 22 -6.07 57.67 -14.25
CA PHE A 22 -5.03 58.48 -13.63
C PHE A 22 -5.53 59.90 -13.32
N ILE A 23 -6.19 60.54 -14.28
CA ILE A 23 -6.77 61.88 -14.12
C ILE A 23 -7.76 61.85 -12.96
N ASN A 24 -8.70 60.91 -12.94
CA ASN A 24 -9.70 60.80 -11.89
C ASN A 24 -9.06 60.65 -10.51
N VAL A 25 -8.00 59.85 -10.37
CA VAL A 25 -7.31 59.69 -9.09
C VAL A 25 -6.66 60.98 -8.61
N GLU A 26 -6.02 61.74 -9.51
CA GLU A 26 -5.40 63.02 -9.15
C GLU A 26 -6.43 64.13 -8.85
N PHE A 27 -7.58 64.11 -9.55
CA PHE A 27 -8.64 65.10 -9.38
C PHE A 27 -9.54 64.82 -8.16
N VAL A 28 -9.83 63.55 -7.88
CA VAL A 28 -10.71 63.16 -6.75
C VAL A 28 -10.00 63.33 -5.41
N CYS A 29 -8.67 63.19 -5.36
CA CYS A 29 -7.93 63.30 -4.11
C CYS A 29 -6.59 64.04 -4.27
N LYS A 30 -6.51 65.25 -3.69
CA LYS A 30 -5.27 66.07 -3.63
C LYS A 30 -4.06 65.32 -3.06
N LYS A 31 -4.28 64.27 -2.25
CA LYS A 31 -3.20 63.41 -1.73
C LYS A 31 -2.39 62.75 -2.85
N TYR A 32 -3.03 62.43 -3.97
CA TYR A 32 -2.39 61.78 -5.12
C TYR A 32 -2.04 62.75 -6.24
N ALA A 33 -2.06 64.07 -6.00
CA ALA A 33 -1.58 65.05 -6.97
C ALA A 33 -0.13 64.75 -7.37
N ASN A 34 0.18 64.87 -8.66
CA ASN A 34 1.47 64.54 -9.27
C ASN A 34 1.81 63.04 -9.24
N ASN A 35 0.82 62.15 -9.20
CA ASN A 35 1.05 60.71 -9.26
C ASN A 35 1.68 60.30 -10.61
N MET A 36 1.15 60.83 -11.73
CA MET A 36 1.65 60.59 -13.09
C MET A 36 3.09 61.11 -13.27
N ALA A 37 3.47 62.20 -12.61
CA ALA A 37 4.84 62.73 -12.67
C ALA A 37 5.90 61.84 -12.01
N ARG A 38 5.49 60.80 -11.28
CA ARG A 38 6.41 59.86 -10.60
C ARG A 38 6.76 58.64 -11.44
N PHE A 39 6.09 58.47 -12.57
CA PHE A 39 6.38 57.41 -13.50
C PHE A 39 7.59 57.80 -14.36
N HIS A 40 8.58 56.90 -14.41
CA HIS A 40 9.75 57.00 -15.30
C HIS A 40 9.59 56.16 -16.58
N TYR A 41 8.48 55.44 -16.69
CA TYR A 41 8.04 54.71 -17.87
C TYR A 41 6.52 54.91 -18.03
N ASN A 42 5.98 54.83 -19.24
CA ASN A 42 4.54 55.01 -19.41
C ASN A 42 3.81 53.72 -19.01
N PRO A 43 2.87 53.78 -18.04
CA PRO A 43 2.12 52.59 -17.60
C PRO A 43 0.98 52.20 -18.56
N ILE A 44 0.65 53.09 -19.51
CA ILE A 44 -0.39 52.92 -20.53
C ILE A 44 0.10 53.48 -21.87
N PRO A 45 -0.54 53.11 -23.00
CA PRO A 45 -0.37 53.81 -24.28
C PRO A 45 -0.50 55.32 -24.17
N LEU A 46 0.40 56.06 -24.81
CA LEU A 46 0.39 57.52 -24.79
C LEU A 46 0.08 58.10 -26.18
N THR A 47 -0.66 59.19 -26.17
CA THR A 47 -0.93 60.05 -27.32
C THR A 47 -0.17 61.37 -27.17
N LEU A 48 -0.07 62.19 -28.23
CA LEU A 48 0.50 63.53 -28.15
C LEU A 48 -0.13 64.37 -27.01
N LYS A 49 -1.44 64.20 -26.80
CA LYS A 49 -2.18 64.91 -25.76
C LYS A 49 -1.96 64.33 -24.36
N THR A 50 -1.72 63.03 -24.23
CA THR A 50 -1.60 62.38 -22.91
C THR A 50 -0.16 62.29 -22.41
N ARG A 51 0.83 62.36 -23.30
CA ARG A 51 2.27 62.40 -22.99
C ARG A 51 2.66 63.51 -22.00
N GLN A 52 2.02 64.67 -22.12
CA GLN A 52 2.28 65.82 -21.25
C GLN A 52 1.97 65.55 -19.76
N PHE A 53 1.07 64.59 -19.47
CA PHE A 53 0.74 64.23 -18.09
C PHE A 53 1.84 63.41 -17.40
N PHE A 54 2.78 62.85 -18.15
CA PHE A 54 3.92 62.07 -17.65
C PHE A 54 5.25 62.81 -17.93
N PRO A 55 5.57 63.89 -17.21
CA PRO A 55 6.69 64.78 -17.55
C PRO A 55 8.09 64.17 -17.36
N ASN A 56 8.23 63.09 -16.59
CA ASN A 56 9.51 62.51 -16.15
C ASN A 56 9.81 61.12 -16.76
N LEU A 57 9.18 60.80 -17.89
CA LEU A 57 9.45 59.58 -18.64
C LEU A 57 10.90 59.55 -19.13
N LYS A 58 11.57 58.41 -18.88
CA LYS A 58 12.91 58.06 -19.36
C LYS A 58 12.88 56.84 -20.27
N ILE A 59 11.90 55.95 -20.07
CA ILE A 59 11.70 54.71 -20.81
C ILE A 59 10.34 54.79 -21.49
N LEU A 60 10.25 54.47 -22.77
CA LEU A 60 8.98 54.37 -23.49
C LEU A 60 8.60 52.90 -23.69
N HIS A 61 7.58 52.43 -22.98
CA HIS A 61 6.91 51.16 -23.20
C HIS A 61 5.92 51.29 -24.36
N LEU A 62 6.10 50.44 -25.37
CA LEU A 62 5.16 50.31 -26.47
C LEU A 62 4.31 49.06 -26.22
N TYR A 63 3.00 49.26 -26.11
CA TYR A 63 1.98 48.25 -25.82
C TYR A 63 1.13 47.89 -27.05
N ALA A 64 1.23 48.66 -28.14
CA ALA A 64 0.65 48.34 -29.45
C ALA A 64 1.54 48.87 -30.60
N LYS A 65 1.38 48.34 -31.82
CA LYS A 65 2.15 48.73 -33.03
C LYS A 65 1.94 50.20 -33.41
N ASP A 66 0.79 50.72 -33.05
CA ASP A 66 0.26 52.05 -33.35
C ASP A 66 0.43 53.04 -32.18
N ASP A 67 1.11 52.62 -31.10
CA ASP A 67 1.49 53.54 -30.01
C ASP A 67 2.40 54.66 -30.54
N LEU A 68 2.12 55.90 -30.12
CA LEU A 68 2.90 57.04 -30.57
C LEU A 68 4.31 57.02 -29.97
N LEU A 69 5.27 57.30 -30.84
CA LEU A 69 6.67 57.40 -30.48
C LEU A 69 7.01 58.80 -30.04
N PHE A 70 7.83 58.89 -29.00
CA PHE A 70 8.35 60.15 -28.48
C PHE A 70 9.87 60.12 -28.55
N THR A 71 10.43 60.86 -29.50
CA THR A 71 11.88 60.99 -29.70
C THR A 71 12.44 62.25 -29.05
N ASP A 72 11.76 62.78 -28.04
CA ASP A 72 12.27 63.92 -27.29
C ASP A 72 13.50 63.50 -26.45
N TYR A 73 14.44 64.43 -26.25
CA TYR A 73 15.73 64.18 -25.57
C TYR A 73 15.63 63.66 -24.12
N LYS A 74 14.41 63.46 -23.56
CA LYS A 74 14.21 62.87 -22.24
C LYS A 74 14.02 61.36 -22.28
N ILE A 75 13.59 60.78 -23.41
CA ILE A 75 13.50 59.34 -23.60
C ILE A 75 14.88 58.80 -23.94
N THR A 76 15.32 57.79 -23.18
CA THR A 76 16.68 57.23 -23.24
C THR A 76 16.70 55.75 -23.62
N SER A 77 15.55 55.06 -23.59
CA SER A 77 15.40 53.67 -24.00
C SER A 77 13.96 53.35 -24.36
N HIS A 78 13.77 52.30 -25.16
CA HIS A 78 12.46 51.82 -25.60
C HIS A 78 12.28 50.35 -25.19
N HIS A 79 11.11 50.01 -24.64
CA HIS A 79 10.71 48.65 -24.26
C HIS A 79 9.49 48.24 -25.08
N VAL A 80 9.58 47.14 -25.80
CA VAL A 80 8.47 46.63 -26.62
C VAL A 80 7.82 45.45 -25.91
N GLU A 81 6.54 45.59 -25.53
CA GLU A 81 5.81 44.58 -24.73
C GLU A 81 4.65 43.89 -25.48
N TYR A 82 4.31 44.30 -26.72
CA TYR A 82 3.27 43.65 -27.52
C TYR A 82 3.77 42.54 -28.42
N LYS A 83 2.89 41.56 -28.70
CA LYS A 83 3.16 40.49 -29.68
C LYS A 83 3.36 41.09 -31.06
N MET A 84 4.60 41.16 -31.53
CA MET A 84 4.91 41.55 -32.89
C MET A 84 5.00 40.31 -33.79
N LYS A 85 4.20 40.28 -34.87
CA LYS A 85 4.36 39.32 -35.98
C LYS A 85 5.34 39.92 -36.97
N LEU A 86 6.56 39.42 -37.03
CA LEU A 86 7.62 39.90 -37.91
C LEU A 86 7.64 39.09 -39.21
N LYS A 87 7.42 39.69 -40.37
CA LYS A 87 7.66 39.08 -41.70
C LYS A 87 8.95 39.60 -42.30
N CYS A 88 9.59 38.84 -43.19
CA CYS A 88 10.79 39.28 -43.91
C CYS A 88 10.60 40.63 -44.65
N SER A 89 9.39 40.92 -45.13
CA SER A 89 9.00 42.20 -45.75
C SER A 89 8.89 43.39 -44.80
N ASP A 90 8.83 43.16 -43.49
CA ASP A 90 8.75 44.24 -42.49
C ASP A 90 10.12 44.92 -42.25
N PHE A 91 11.22 44.35 -42.78
CA PHE A 91 12.59 44.80 -42.56
C PHE A 91 13.26 45.44 -43.79
N GLU A 92 12.53 45.63 -44.89
CA GLU A 92 13.02 46.47 -46.00
C GLU A 92 12.95 47.94 -45.59
N GLU A 93 14.04 48.51 -45.06
CA GLU A 93 14.43 49.94 -44.93
C GLU A 93 13.34 51.03 -44.83
N LYS A 94 12.16 50.73 -44.29
CA LYS A 94 10.97 51.59 -44.43
C LYS A 94 10.11 51.68 -43.17
N THR A 95 10.47 50.99 -42.07
CA THR A 95 9.68 51.08 -40.84
C THR A 95 10.40 51.84 -39.73
N LEU A 96 9.63 52.57 -38.93
CA LEU A 96 10.12 53.45 -37.88
C LEU A 96 10.74 52.68 -36.68
N SER A 97 10.42 51.39 -36.53
CA SER A 97 11.13 50.44 -35.66
C SER A 97 12.61 50.33 -36.03
N ASP A 98 12.93 50.31 -37.33
CA ASP A 98 14.30 50.19 -37.86
C ASP A 98 15.16 51.45 -37.58
N ILE A 99 14.50 52.58 -37.25
CA ILE A 99 15.11 53.86 -36.89
C ILE A 99 15.33 53.94 -35.37
N LEU A 100 14.41 53.40 -34.56
CA LEU A 100 14.51 53.40 -33.10
C LEU A 100 15.63 52.48 -32.60
N ASP A 101 15.79 51.31 -33.22
CA ASP A 101 16.88 50.37 -32.91
C ASP A 101 18.28 50.99 -33.15
N ARG A 102 18.39 51.99 -34.04
CA ARG A 102 19.64 52.72 -34.30
C ARG A 102 19.89 53.93 -33.39
N ALA A 103 18.85 54.49 -32.77
CA ALA A 103 18.94 55.76 -32.04
C ALA A 103 18.98 55.62 -30.51
N PHE A 104 18.45 54.53 -29.95
CA PHE A 104 18.39 54.29 -28.49
C PHE A 104 18.56 52.79 -28.16
N PRO A 105 19.02 52.43 -26.94
CA PRO A 105 18.98 51.05 -26.47
C PRO A 105 17.54 50.50 -26.45
N THR A 106 17.26 49.48 -27.27
CA THR A 106 15.96 48.78 -27.32
C THR A 106 16.06 47.42 -26.65
N THR A 107 15.10 47.11 -25.75
CA THR A 107 14.94 45.78 -25.13
C THR A 107 13.61 45.15 -25.56
N TYR A 108 13.66 43.91 -26.07
CA TYR A 108 12.48 43.17 -26.51
C TYR A 108 12.01 42.17 -25.44
N ARG A 109 10.75 42.31 -25.00
CA ARG A 109 10.17 41.46 -23.93
C ARG A 109 9.39 40.23 -24.38
N ARG A 110 8.67 40.32 -25.50
CA ARG A 110 7.87 39.20 -26.05
C ARG A 110 7.71 39.37 -27.56
N ILE A 111 8.61 38.77 -28.35
CA ILE A 111 8.39 38.63 -29.80
C ILE A 111 7.65 37.30 -30.02
N CYS A 112 6.56 37.30 -30.80
CA CYS A 112 5.85 36.06 -31.13
C CYS A 112 5.93 35.82 -32.63
N TYR A 113 6.86 34.97 -33.05
CA TYR A 113 6.86 34.41 -34.40
C TYR A 113 5.76 33.35 -34.51
N THR A 114 4.52 33.78 -34.75
CA THR A 114 3.40 32.84 -34.98
C THR A 114 3.63 32.09 -36.29
N GLY A 115 3.32 30.79 -36.33
CA GLY A 115 3.55 29.81 -37.42
C GLY A 115 2.94 30.08 -38.81
N TYR A 116 2.93 31.33 -39.27
CA TYR A 116 2.59 31.79 -40.61
C TYR A 116 3.80 32.32 -41.40
N ASN A 117 4.97 32.42 -40.78
CA ASN A 117 6.22 32.57 -41.53
C ASN A 117 6.63 31.20 -42.05
N LYS A 118 6.33 30.91 -43.32
CA LYS A 118 6.91 29.78 -44.07
C LYS A 118 8.40 30.00 -44.41
N GLY A 119 9.12 30.75 -43.58
CA GLY A 119 10.52 31.09 -43.83
C GLY A 119 11.41 30.20 -42.99
N ASP A 120 12.38 29.55 -43.62
CA ASP A 120 13.42 28.78 -42.94
C ASP A 120 14.33 29.67 -42.08
N VAL A 121 14.23 31.01 -42.18
CA VAL A 121 15.15 31.99 -41.57
C VAL A 121 14.39 33.09 -40.82
N VAL A 122 14.85 33.40 -39.60
CA VAL A 122 14.47 34.56 -38.78
C VAL A 122 15.70 35.44 -38.55
N THR A 123 15.57 36.75 -38.77
CA THR A 123 16.65 37.73 -38.52
C THR A 123 16.19 38.72 -37.47
N ILE A 124 17.00 38.92 -36.43
CA ILE A 124 16.79 39.92 -35.37
C ILE A 124 17.42 41.25 -35.84
N PRO A 125 16.75 42.40 -35.68
CA PRO A 125 17.24 43.70 -36.19
C PRO A 125 18.55 44.19 -35.56
N ASP A 126 19.41 44.80 -36.37
CA ASP A 126 20.59 45.51 -35.89
C ASP A 126 20.21 46.63 -34.90
N GLY A 127 20.87 46.69 -33.75
CA GLY A 127 20.62 47.68 -32.69
C GLY A 127 19.96 47.11 -31.43
N VAL A 128 19.34 45.93 -31.53
CA VAL A 128 18.82 45.19 -30.36
C VAL A 128 19.96 44.92 -29.38
N GLN A 129 19.79 45.34 -28.12
CA GLN A 129 20.82 45.17 -27.07
C GLN A 129 20.60 43.92 -26.21
N SER A 130 19.36 43.49 -26.02
CA SER A 130 19.05 42.32 -25.18
C SER A 130 17.83 41.56 -25.66
N LEU A 131 17.94 40.23 -25.61
CA LEU A 131 16.84 39.29 -25.81
C LEU A 131 16.39 38.79 -24.44
N SER A 132 15.20 39.18 -24.01
CA SER A 132 14.73 38.78 -22.69
C SER A 132 14.06 37.40 -22.67
N LYS A 133 13.52 37.04 -21.50
CA LYS A 133 12.90 35.75 -21.24
C LYS A 133 11.72 35.45 -22.18
N TRP A 134 11.71 34.26 -22.77
CA TRP A 134 10.68 33.79 -23.72
C TRP A 134 10.50 34.64 -24.98
N CYS A 135 11.49 35.46 -25.34
CA CYS A 135 11.36 36.38 -26.47
C CYS A 135 11.24 35.64 -27.82
N LEU A 136 11.78 34.44 -27.98
CA LEU A 136 11.71 33.63 -29.20
C LEU A 136 11.10 32.24 -28.95
N ASP A 137 10.32 32.10 -27.87
CA ASP A 137 9.69 30.83 -27.50
C ASP A 137 8.80 30.28 -28.64
N MET A 138 8.89 28.96 -28.87
CA MET A 138 8.22 28.20 -29.92
C MET A 138 8.50 28.69 -31.36
N CYS A 139 9.67 29.30 -31.61
CA CYS A 139 10.06 29.72 -32.96
C CYS A 139 10.32 28.51 -33.87
N ASN A 140 9.64 28.45 -35.01
CA ASN A 140 9.71 27.33 -35.95
C ASN A 140 10.70 27.55 -37.13
N ALA A 141 11.66 28.47 -36.98
CA ALA A 141 12.66 28.77 -38.00
C ALA A 141 13.84 27.78 -37.92
N GLN A 142 14.44 27.44 -39.07
CA GLN A 142 15.65 26.60 -39.13
C GLN A 142 16.91 27.39 -38.78
N THR A 143 16.94 28.68 -39.14
CA THR A 143 18.05 29.60 -38.88
C THR A 143 17.55 30.83 -38.13
N ILE A 144 18.25 31.23 -37.07
CA ILE A 144 18.02 32.49 -36.35
C ILE A 144 19.31 33.32 -36.40
N HIS A 145 19.28 34.46 -37.07
CA HIS A 145 20.38 35.42 -37.09
C HIS A 145 20.24 36.40 -35.93
N ILE A 146 21.19 36.36 -35.00
CA ILE A 146 21.31 37.29 -33.87
C ILE A 146 22.39 38.33 -34.21
N PRO A 147 22.10 39.64 -34.16
CA PRO A 147 23.05 40.68 -34.53
C PRO A 147 24.10 40.90 -33.43
N GLU A 148 25.27 41.39 -33.83
CA GLU A 148 26.41 41.67 -32.93
C GLU A 148 26.12 42.73 -31.86
N SER A 149 25.04 43.51 -32.01
CA SER A 149 24.61 44.49 -31.01
C SER A 149 24.03 43.86 -29.73
N VAL A 150 23.66 42.58 -29.75
CA VAL A 150 23.06 41.89 -28.59
C VAL A 150 24.15 41.53 -27.57
N VAL A 151 24.02 42.08 -26.36
CA VAL A 151 24.97 41.89 -25.25
C VAL A 151 24.45 40.95 -24.14
N GLU A 152 23.13 40.69 -24.10
CA GLU A 152 22.47 39.87 -23.06
C GLU A 152 21.35 38.99 -23.63
N ILE A 153 21.38 37.69 -23.33
CA ILE A 153 20.33 36.69 -23.62
C ILE A 153 19.76 36.14 -22.30
N GLY A 154 18.44 36.27 -22.15
CA GLY A 154 17.68 35.89 -20.97
C GLY A 154 17.30 34.40 -20.92
N ARG A 155 16.69 34.01 -19.79
CA ARG A 155 16.26 32.63 -19.54
C ARG A 155 15.19 32.21 -20.55
N SER A 156 15.20 30.98 -21.02
CA SER A 156 14.19 30.42 -21.93
C SER A 156 13.96 31.24 -23.20
N THR A 157 14.95 32.04 -23.65
CA THR A 157 14.77 32.86 -24.85
C THR A 157 14.43 32.02 -26.07
N PHE A 158 15.05 30.84 -26.22
CA PHE A 158 14.84 29.92 -27.34
C PHE A 158 14.01 28.69 -26.96
N GLU A 159 13.16 28.79 -25.96
CA GLU A 159 12.36 27.64 -25.50
C GLU A 159 11.53 27.05 -26.65
N CYS A 160 11.50 25.72 -26.79
CA CYS A 160 10.74 25.02 -27.85
C CYS A 160 11.09 25.41 -29.31
N CYS A 161 12.28 25.97 -29.59
CA CYS A 161 12.74 26.30 -30.94
C CYS A 161 13.18 25.06 -31.74
N ASN A 162 12.23 24.18 -32.05
CA ASN A 162 12.49 22.79 -32.43
C ASN A 162 13.07 22.56 -33.84
N MET A 163 13.25 23.60 -34.65
CA MET A 163 13.80 23.50 -36.00
C MET A 163 15.24 24.00 -36.12
N VAL A 164 15.76 24.67 -35.09
CA VAL A 164 17.10 25.27 -35.10
C VAL A 164 18.15 24.19 -34.92
N GLU A 165 18.96 23.94 -35.96
CA GLU A 165 20.08 23.00 -35.89
C GLU A 165 21.37 23.66 -35.42
N HIS A 166 21.60 24.92 -35.82
CA HIS A 166 22.79 25.70 -35.49
C HIS A 166 22.38 27.10 -35.06
N LEU A 167 23.05 27.65 -34.04
CA LEU A 167 22.83 29.02 -33.59
C LEU A 167 24.17 29.73 -33.40
N TYR A 168 24.30 30.90 -34.01
CA TYR A 168 25.49 31.75 -33.86
C TYR A 168 25.21 32.81 -32.81
N LEU A 169 25.92 32.74 -31.68
CA LEU A 169 25.86 33.75 -30.63
C LEU A 169 26.79 34.93 -30.94
N PRO A 170 26.38 36.18 -30.65
CA PRO A 170 27.20 37.37 -30.86
C PRO A 170 28.55 37.30 -30.15
N SER A 171 29.62 37.76 -30.82
CA SER A 171 30.96 37.75 -30.24
C SER A 171 31.10 38.64 -28.99
N HIS A 172 30.27 39.69 -28.89
CA HIS A 172 30.24 40.64 -27.78
C HIS A 172 29.27 40.26 -26.63
N LEU A 173 28.68 39.06 -26.67
CA LEU A 173 27.74 38.60 -25.65
C LEU A 173 28.42 38.48 -24.28
N THR A 174 27.91 39.16 -23.26
CA THR A 174 28.47 39.15 -21.90
C THR A 174 27.63 38.34 -20.90
N LYS A 175 26.35 38.15 -21.19
CA LYS A 175 25.42 37.43 -20.32
C LYS A 175 24.58 36.43 -21.10
N LEU A 176 24.61 35.19 -20.64
CA LEU A 176 23.79 34.10 -21.16
C LEU A 176 23.14 33.38 -19.98
N SER A 177 21.83 33.59 -19.81
CA SER A 177 21.03 32.81 -18.85
C SER A 177 20.65 31.45 -19.44
N GLY A 178 20.00 30.58 -18.66
CA GLY A 178 19.53 29.28 -19.15
C GLY A 178 18.52 29.40 -20.29
N ALA A 179 19.00 29.51 -21.52
CA ALA A 179 18.26 30.00 -22.68
C ALA A 179 17.70 28.88 -23.57
N PHE A 180 18.28 27.68 -23.50
CA PHE A 180 17.98 26.55 -24.38
C PHE A 180 17.22 25.47 -23.63
N THR A 181 15.90 25.59 -23.61
CA THR A 181 15.00 24.58 -23.02
C THR A 181 14.13 23.99 -24.13
N TYR A 182 14.10 22.66 -24.26
CA TYR A 182 13.34 21.95 -25.30
C TYR A 182 13.78 22.35 -26.73
N VAL A 183 15.07 22.55 -26.98
CA VAL A 183 15.59 22.88 -28.33
C VAL A 183 16.08 21.61 -29.01
N TYR A 184 15.14 20.72 -29.35
CA TYR A 184 15.45 19.32 -29.67
C TYR A 184 16.42 19.11 -30.83
N LYS A 185 16.49 20.03 -31.81
CA LYS A 185 17.31 19.87 -33.03
C LYS A 185 18.68 20.54 -32.98
N LEU A 186 18.99 21.29 -31.92
CA LEU A 186 20.27 22.00 -31.80
C LEU A 186 21.42 20.98 -31.75
N LYS A 187 22.34 21.05 -32.71
CA LYS A 187 23.46 20.11 -32.86
C LYS A 187 24.74 20.60 -32.21
N ASP A 188 25.00 21.89 -32.27
CA ASP A 188 26.19 22.51 -31.69
C ASP A 188 25.97 23.96 -31.28
N LEU A 189 26.79 24.42 -30.34
CA LEU A 189 26.82 25.81 -29.89
C LEU A 189 28.23 26.22 -29.46
N VAL A 190 28.65 27.41 -29.87
CA VAL A 190 29.88 28.06 -29.39
C VAL A 190 29.50 29.17 -28.41
N ILE A 191 29.96 29.07 -27.17
CA ILE A 191 29.78 30.12 -26.16
C ILE A 191 30.86 31.20 -26.36
N PRO A 192 30.47 32.47 -26.61
CA PRO A 192 31.42 33.56 -26.86
C PRO A 192 32.38 33.82 -25.70
N SER A 193 33.58 34.35 -26.01
CA SER A 193 34.66 34.50 -25.02
C SER A 193 34.35 35.41 -23.85
N LEU A 194 33.48 36.41 -24.04
CA LEU A 194 33.10 37.36 -22.99
C LEU A 194 32.04 36.81 -22.02
N VAL A 195 31.48 35.62 -22.29
CA VAL A 195 30.62 34.91 -21.34
C VAL A 195 31.52 34.12 -20.38
N THR A 196 31.70 34.65 -19.17
CA THR A 196 32.61 34.07 -18.16
C THR A 196 31.94 33.12 -17.17
N THR A 197 30.60 33.07 -17.17
CA THR A 197 29.82 32.20 -16.26
C THR A 197 28.69 31.51 -17.00
N LEU A 198 28.52 30.21 -16.76
CA LEU A 198 27.38 29.43 -17.24
C LEU A 198 26.32 29.35 -16.14
N HIS A 199 25.05 29.47 -16.53
CA HIS A 199 23.93 29.29 -15.61
C HIS A 199 23.52 27.81 -15.55
N SER A 200 23.03 27.35 -14.41
CA SER A 200 22.40 26.03 -14.27
C SER A 200 21.27 25.84 -15.28
N CYS A 201 21.07 24.61 -15.76
CA CYS A 201 20.05 24.27 -16.75
C CYS A 201 20.18 25.04 -18.08
N LEU A 202 21.41 25.31 -18.56
CA LEU A 202 21.59 26.04 -19.82
C LEU A 202 21.05 25.26 -21.02
N PHE A 203 21.26 23.94 -21.04
CA PHE A 203 20.76 23.03 -22.05
C PHE A 203 19.84 22.00 -21.39
N VAL A 204 18.53 22.22 -21.52
CA VAL A 204 17.51 21.28 -21.06
C VAL A 204 16.82 20.70 -22.27
N GLU A 205 16.76 19.36 -22.36
CA GLU A 205 16.13 18.63 -23.46
C GLU A 205 16.64 19.03 -24.87
N CYS A 206 17.93 19.35 -24.99
CA CYS A 206 18.62 19.53 -26.27
C CYS A 206 19.15 18.17 -26.76
N THR A 207 18.25 17.32 -27.22
CA THR A 207 18.49 15.88 -27.46
C THR A 207 19.36 15.55 -28.67
N GLU A 208 19.56 16.47 -29.61
CA GLU A 208 20.47 16.30 -30.76
C GLU A 208 21.83 16.98 -30.57
N LEU A 209 22.09 17.55 -29.38
CA LEU A 209 23.32 18.29 -29.09
C LEU A 209 24.52 17.35 -29.12
N THR A 210 25.45 17.57 -30.04
CA THR A 210 26.65 16.75 -30.21
C THR A 210 27.93 17.45 -29.75
N LYS A 211 27.90 18.78 -29.59
CA LYS A 211 29.08 19.57 -29.25
C LYS A 211 28.71 20.90 -28.58
N VAL A 212 29.45 21.27 -27.53
CA VAL A 212 29.41 22.64 -26.97
C VAL A 212 30.84 23.10 -26.72
N GLU A 213 31.20 24.24 -27.28
CA GLU A 213 32.50 24.87 -27.06
C GLU A 213 32.38 26.02 -26.07
N PHE A 214 33.31 26.07 -25.11
CA PHE A 214 33.41 27.14 -24.12
C PHE A 214 34.65 27.99 -24.36
N SER A 215 34.62 29.20 -23.83
CA SER A 215 35.79 30.05 -23.73
C SER A 215 36.80 29.48 -22.73
N SER A 216 38.06 29.91 -22.84
CA SER A 216 39.12 29.53 -21.91
C SER A 216 38.88 29.97 -20.46
N ASP A 217 38.00 30.95 -20.25
CA ASP A 217 37.73 31.54 -18.94
C ASP A 217 36.69 30.74 -18.13
N ILE A 218 35.94 29.85 -18.79
CA ILE A 218 35.00 28.94 -18.13
C ILE A 218 35.78 27.74 -17.57
N THR A 219 35.74 27.61 -16.24
CA THR A 219 36.45 26.57 -15.48
C THR A 219 35.52 25.60 -14.74
N THR A 220 34.21 25.86 -14.72
CA THR A 220 33.21 25.07 -14.00
C THR A 220 32.02 24.75 -14.88
N LEU A 221 31.58 23.49 -14.90
CA LEU A 221 30.28 23.10 -15.45
C LEU A 221 29.23 23.09 -14.33
N PRO A 222 28.19 23.95 -14.40
CA PRO A 222 27.21 24.11 -13.33
C PRO A 222 26.19 22.96 -13.25
N GLU A 223 25.41 22.97 -12.18
CA GLU A 223 24.34 22.02 -11.91
C GLU A 223 23.34 21.90 -13.09
N TYR A 224 22.95 20.66 -13.42
CA TYR A 224 21.99 20.33 -14.48
C TYR A 224 22.29 20.95 -15.85
N LEU A 225 23.56 21.20 -16.18
CA LEU A 225 23.94 21.88 -17.43
C LEU A 225 23.37 21.17 -18.67
N PHE A 226 23.38 19.83 -18.68
CA PHE A 226 22.97 18.97 -19.79
C PHE A 226 21.76 18.09 -19.48
N TYR A 227 20.85 18.55 -18.62
CA TYR A 227 19.67 17.77 -18.22
C TYR A 227 18.87 17.31 -19.45
N LEU A 228 18.65 15.99 -19.58
CA LEU A 228 17.97 15.37 -20.73
C LEU A 228 18.54 15.77 -22.11
N SER A 229 19.80 16.20 -22.16
CA SER A 229 20.46 16.74 -23.36
C SER A 229 21.66 15.91 -23.77
N GLY A 230 22.05 16.05 -25.04
CA GLY A 230 23.25 15.41 -25.57
C GLY A 230 22.98 14.23 -26.48
N LYS A 231 23.93 13.93 -27.36
CA LYS A 231 23.90 12.79 -28.28
C LYS A 231 25.31 12.38 -28.67
N GLY A 232 25.60 11.09 -28.60
CA GLY A 232 26.91 10.56 -28.97
C GLY A 232 27.96 10.83 -27.90
N LYS A 233 29.09 11.43 -28.26
CA LYS A 233 30.24 11.61 -27.37
C LYS A 233 30.38 13.08 -26.93
N TYR A 234 30.58 13.31 -25.63
CA TYR A 234 31.01 14.58 -25.08
C TYR A 234 32.42 14.48 -24.47
N GLU A 235 33.27 15.44 -24.79
CA GLU A 235 34.63 15.54 -24.26
C GLU A 235 34.71 16.81 -23.41
N VAL A 236 34.89 16.65 -22.10
CA VAL A 236 34.94 17.79 -21.17
C VAL A 236 36.18 18.63 -21.50
N PRO A 237 36.03 19.93 -21.83
CA PRO A 237 37.18 20.72 -22.24
C PRO A 237 38.27 20.80 -21.17
N ASN A 238 39.55 20.81 -21.58
CA ASN A 238 40.71 20.89 -20.68
C ASN A 238 40.74 22.15 -19.80
N THR A 239 39.92 23.17 -20.10
CA THR A 239 39.79 24.39 -19.30
C THR A 239 38.97 24.16 -18.03
N ILE A 240 38.15 23.10 -17.99
CA ILE A 240 37.29 22.77 -16.86
C ILE A 240 38.13 22.14 -15.74
N THR A 241 37.99 22.69 -14.54
CA THR A 241 38.63 22.20 -13.31
C THR A 241 37.61 21.66 -12.29
N LYS A 242 36.33 21.97 -12.46
CA LYS A 242 35.24 21.60 -11.55
C LYS A 242 33.98 21.18 -12.30
N LEU A 243 33.35 20.10 -11.85
CA LEU A 243 32.01 19.69 -12.24
C LEU A 243 31.11 19.80 -11.01
N ASP A 244 30.10 20.66 -11.05
CA ASP A 244 29.14 20.79 -9.94
C ASP A 244 28.20 19.57 -9.86
N ASP A 245 27.43 19.52 -8.77
CA ASP A 245 26.44 18.47 -8.53
C ASP A 245 25.53 18.30 -9.75
N TYR A 246 25.19 17.06 -10.10
CA TYR A 246 24.21 16.77 -11.16
C TYR A 246 24.48 17.41 -12.55
N ALA A 247 25.70 17.87 -12.85
CA ALA A 247 25.97 18.58 -14.11
C ALA A 247 25.62 17.77 -15.38
N PHE A 248 25.71 16.43 -15.29
CA PHE A 248 25.33 15.47 -16.34
C PHE A 248 24.15 14.58 -15.94
N ALA A 249 23.38 14.93 -14.91
CA ALA A 249 22.22 14.15 -14.51
C ALA A 249 21.18 14.06 -15.64
N GLU A 250 20.62 12.87 -15.83
CA GLU A 250 19.65 12.54 -16.88
C GLU A 250 20.12 12.87 -18.31
N CYS A 251 21.42 13.09 -18.55
CA CYS A 251 21.89 13.42 -19.89
C CYS A 251 21.75 12.23 -20.87
N ASN A 252 21.77 12.55 -22.16
CA ASN A 252 21.61 11.62 -23.29
C ASN A 252 22.91 11.36 -24.06
N TRP A 253 24.04 11.81 -23.52
CA TRP A 253 25.36 11.48 -24.06
C TRP A 253 25.62 9.99 -23.89
N ALA A 254 26.00 9.29 -24.96
CA ALA A 254 26.38 7.88 -24.91
C ALA A 254 27.79 7.68 -24.31
N THR A 255 28.69 8.64 -24.51
CA THR A 255 30.05 8.61 -23.96
C THR A 255 30.44 9.96 -23.40
N VAL A 256 30.99 9.98 -22.18
CA VAL A 256 31.56 11.20 -21.57
C VAL A 256 33.01 10.96 -21.19
N ILE A 257 33.92 11.80 -21.67
CA ILE A 257 35.35 11.77 -21.33
C ILE A 257 35.66 12.96 -20.44
N VAL A 258 36.15 12.68 -19.23
CA VAL A 258 36.58 13.68 -18.26
C VAL A 258 38.12 13.69 -18.17
N HIS A 259 38.72 14.85 -18.44
CA HIS A 259 40.18 15.00 -18.51
C HIS A 259 40.83 15.23 -17.14
N GLU A 260 42.15 15.02 -17.09
CA GLU A 260 42.98 15.05 -15.87
C GLU A 260 42.99 16.39 -15.11
N ASN A 261 42.57 17.50 -15.75
CA ASN A 261 42.52 18.83 -15.14
C ASN A 261 41.34 19.01 -14.18
N VAL A 262 40.32 18.14 -14.25
CA VAL A 262 39.15 18.21 -13.35
C VAL A 262 39.54 17.68 -11.98
N ALA A 263 39.55 18.57 -10.99
CA ALA A 263 39.98 18.26 -9.62
C ALA A 263 38.82 18.16 -8.61
N GLN A 264 37.63 18.67 -8.97
CA GLN A 264 36.46 18.72 -8.09
C GLN A 264 35.25 18.13 -8.79
N PHE A 265 34.58 17.19 -8.11
CA PHE A 265 33.42 16.46 -8.60
C PHE A 265 32.26 16.60 -7.62
N GLY A 266 31.11 17.03 -8.13
CA GLY A 266 29.87 17.12 -7.36
C GLY A 266 29.20 15.78 -7.14
N VAL A 267 28.21 15.79 -6.24
CA VAL A 267 27.33 14.65 -5.93
C VAL A 267 26.44 14.35 -7.13
N GLY A 268 26.15 13.06 -7.37
CA GLY A 268 25.16 12.66 -8.37
C GLY A 268 25.48 13.09 -9.79
N LEU A 269 26.78 13.29 -10.11
CA LEU A 269 27.23 13.91 -11.36
C LEU A 269 26.57 13.35 -12.63
N PHE A 270 26.41 12.03 -12.71
CA PHE A 270 25.76 11.31 -13.80
C PHE A 270 24.45 10.63 -13.37
N GLN A 271 23.79 11.06 -12.29
CA GLN A 271 22.58 10.39 -11.83
C GLN A 271 21.53 10.26 -12.94
N ASP A 272 21.01 9.05 -13.14
CA ASP A 272 20.00 8.67 -14.13
C ASP A 272 20.41 9.03 -15.58
N ALA A 273 21.71 9.18 -15.84
CA ALA A 273 22.23 9.48 -17.16
C ALA A 273 22.17 8.24 -18.08
N HIS A 274 21.88 8.48 -19.35
CA HIS A 274 21.86 7.47 -20.40
C HIS A 274 23.27 7.20 -20.98
N VAL A 275 24.31 7.42 -20.17
CA VAL A 275 25.70 7.15 -20.53
C VAL A 275 25.95 5.65 -20.62
N GLU A 276 26.66 5.22 -21.68
CA GLU A 276 27.11 3.85 -21.84
C GLU A 276 28.55 3.65 -21.35
N VAL A 277 29.39 4.67 -21.52
CA VAL A 277 30.81 4.65 -21.16
C VAL A 277 31.20 6.00 -20.55
N VAL A 278 31.87 5.96 -19.39
CA VAL A 278 32.46 7.15 -18.76
C VAL A 278 33.94 6.91 -18.49
N GLU A 279 34.79 7.82 -18.98
CA GLU A 279 36.22 7.83 -18.71
C GLU A 279 36.53 8.88 -17.64
N LEU A 280 36.93 8.41 -16.46
CA LEU A 280 37.31 9.24 -15.31
C LEU A 280 38.83 9.49 -15.32
N PRO A 281 39.29 10.65 -14.82
CA PRO A 281 40.72 10.98 -14.81
C PRO A 281 41.50 10.15 -13.80
N ASN A 282 42.76 9.82 -14.13
CA ASN A 282 43.63 9.04 -13.24
C ASN A 282 44.08 9.82 -11.99
N THR A 283 43.97 11.15 -12.01
CA THR A 283 44.20 12.02 -10.85
C THR A 283 43.13 11.91 -9.77
N MET A 284 41.95 11.34 -10.07
CA MET A 284 40.85 11.20 -9.14
C MET A 284 41.20 10.24 -7.98
N SER A 285 41.07 10.73 -6.75
CA SER A 285 41.26 9.94 -5.53
C SER A 285 39.96 9.34 -4.99
N GLU A 286 38.80 9.91 -5.32
CA GLU A 286 37.50 9.44 -4.83
C GLU A 286 36.41 9.56 -5.90
N ILE A 287 35.50 8.58 -5.90
CA ILE A 287 34.23 8.65 -6.61
C ILE A 287 33.18 9.05 -5.57
N GLY A 288 32.59 10.23 -5.77
CA GLY A 288 31.61 10.81 -4.86
C GLY A 288 30.29 10.03 -4.76
N ASP A 289 29.47 10.44 -3.80
CA ASP A 289 28.16 9.83 -3.54
C ASP A 289 27.24 9.97 -4.76
N GLU A 290 26.46 8.91 -5.03
CA GLU A 290 25.43 8.84 -6.07
C GLU A 290 25.91 9.10 -7.51
N MET A 291 27.24 9.14 -7.77
CA MET A 291 27.81 9.57 -9.05
C MET A 291 27.17 8.90 -10.29
N PHE A 292 26.88 7.59 -10.24
CA PHE A 292 26.26 6.83 -11.34
C PHE A 292 24.90 6.24 -10.96
N ARG A 293 24.23 6.78 -9.93
CA ARG A 293 22.97 6.24 -9.44
C ARG A 293 21.91 6.23 -10.56
N GLU A 294 21.18 5.14 -10.71
CA GLU A 294 20.18 4.87 -11.77
C GLU A 294 20.74 4.95 -13.22
N CYS A 295 22.05 4.87 -13.45
CA CYS A 295 22.62 4.80 -14.81
C CYS A 295 22.36 3.44 -15.48
N ALA A 296 21.12 3.15 -15.85
CA ALA A 296 20.72 1.85 -16.40
C ALA A 296 21.44 1.51 -17.71
N SER A 297 21.91 2.50 -18.47
CA SER A 297 22.60 2.29 -19.76
C SER A 297 24.11 2.02 -19.63
N LEU A 298 24.69 2.21 -18.44
CA LEU A 298 26.13 2.13 -18.20
C LEU A 298 26.62 0.70 -18.40
N LYS A 299 27.63 0.53 -19.26
CA LYS A 299 28.22 -0.77 -19.61
C LYS A 299 29.64 -0.93 -19.08
N GLU A 300 30.38 0.17 -18.99
CA GLU A 300 31.79 0.17 -18.59
C GLU A 300 32.13 1.47 -17.85
N VAL A 301 32.88 1.33 -16.75
CA VAL A 301 33.57 2.44 -16.08
C VAL A 301 35.03 2.08 -15.92
N LYS A 302 35.90 2.91 -16.52
CA LYS A 302 37.35 2.76 -16.34
C LYS A 302 37.74 3.39 -15.02
N MET A 303 38.19 2.56 -14.09
CA MET A 303 38.52 2.98 -12.73
C MET A 303 39.87 3.72 -12.68
N PRO A 304 39.97 4.86 -11.97
CA PRO A 304 41.25 5.51 -11.69
C PRO A 304 42.17 4.62 -10.85
N ASN A 305 43.43 4.49 -11.24
CA ASN A 305 44.39 3.58 -10.58
C ASN A 305 44.74 3.95 -9.13
N LYS A 306 44.49 5.20 -8.71
CA LYS A 306 44.79 5.71 -7.35
C LYS A 306 43.54 5.92 -6.50
N LEU A 307 42.39 5.40 -6.94
CA LEU A 307 41.12 5.56 -6.25
C LEU A 307 41.19 4.93 -4.85
N THR A 308 40.81 5.68 -3.82
CA THR A 308 40.81 5.23 -2.43
C THR A 308 39.41 5.09 -1.85
N ARG A 309 38.40 5.76 -2.43
CA ARG A 309 37.02 5.74 -1.92
C ARG A 309 35.98 5.64 -3.06
N ILE A 310 34.94 4.85 -2.82
CA ILE A 310 33.68 4.87 -3.59
C ILE A 310 32.53 5.20 -2.64
N GLY A 311 31.83 6.30 -2.95
CA GLY A 311 30.79 6.89 -2.13
C GLY A 311 29.47 6.12 -2.10
N ILE A 312 28.55 6.63 -1.28
CA ILE A 312 27.25 6.02 -0.98
C ILE A 312 26.42 5.90 -2.27
N ASN A 313 25.74 4.76 -2.44
CA ASN A 313 24.79 4.50 -3.54
C ASN A 313 25.34 4.71 -4.97
N CYS A 314 26.66 4.75 -5.15
CA CYS A 314 27.30 5.17 -6.41
C CYS A 314 26.79 4.42 -7.64
N PHE A 315 26.67 3.08 -7.57
CA PHE A 315 26.25 2.22 -8.69
C PHE A 315 24.87 1.57 -8.51
N VAL A 316 24.01 2.12 -7.65
CA VAL A 316 22.62 1.65 -7.48
C VAL A 316 21.86 1.85 -8.79
N GLY A 317 21.13 0.86 -9.29
CA GLY A 317 20.34 0.99 -10.53
C GLY A 317 21.14 0.88 -11.83
N CYS A 318 22.46 0.61 -11.76
CA CYS A 318 23.33 0.37 -12.92
C CYS A 318 23.11 -1.03 -13.53
N THR A 319 21.90 -1.32 -13.98
CA THR A 319 21.46 -2.69 -14.34
C THR A 319 22.21 -3.35 -15.51
N ASN A 320 22.82 -2.56 -16.41
CA ASN A 320 23.64 -3.09 -17.51
C ASN A 320 25.12 -3.28 -17.14
N LEU A 321 25.59 -2.67 -16.05
CA LEU A 321 26.95 -2.83 -15.54
C LEU A 321 26.99 -4.07 -14.64
N LYS A 322 27.22 -5.22 -15.26
CA LYS A 322 27.11 -6.50 -14.53
C LYS A 322 28.22 -6.73 -13.52
N GLN A 323 29.43 -6.32 -13.87
CA GLN A 323 30.61 -6.58 -13.07
C GLN A 323 31.62 -5.43 -13.20
N ILE A 324 32.40 -5.19 -12.16
CA ILE A 324 33.46 -4.18 -12.13
C ILE A 324 34.76 -4.74 -11.58
N GLN A 325 35.88 -4.19 -12.07
CA GLN A 325 37.20 -4.41 -11.49
C GLN A 325 37.60 -3.14 -10.76
N LEU A 326 37.78 -3.26 -9.44
CA LEU A 326 38.22 -2.19 -8.57
C LEU A 326 39.74 -2.21 -8.44
N PRO A 327 40.39 -1.03 -8.29
CA PRO A 327 41.81 -0.96 -8.02
C PRO A 327 42.11 -1.42 -6.58
N THR A 328 43.27 -2.02 -6.36
CA THR A 328 43.68 -2.53 -5.03
C THR A 328 44.01 -1.43 -4.03
N SER A 329 44.04 -0.16 -4.46
CA SER A 329 44.25 1.02 -3.62
C SER A 329 43.03 1.44 -2.79
N ILE A 330 41.87 0.79 -2.98
CA ILE A 330 40.63 1.13 -2.27
C ILE A 330 40.79 0.92 -0.76
N GLN A 331 40.47 1.97 -0.01
CA GLN A 331 40.47 2.00 1.45
C GLN A 331 39.06 2.05 2.03
N ILE A 332 38.10 2.65 1.31
CA ILE A 332 36.73 2.88 1.78
C ILE A 332 35.75 2.49 0.68
N LEU A 333 34.82 1.60 1.01
CA LEU A 333 33.62 1.31 0.22
C LEU A 333 32.42 1.64 1.09
N ASP A 334 31.67 2.69 0.77
CA ASP A 334 30.53 3.11 1.60
C ASP A 334 29.26 2.27 1.36
N ASP A 335 28.24 2.52 2.18
CA ASP A 335 26.93 1.86 2.13
C ASP A 335 26.34 1.84 0.71
N ASN A 336 26.04 0.64 0.22
CA ASN A 336 25.50 0.38 -1.13
C ASN A 336 26.32 0.98 -2.28
N SER A 337 27.60 1.31 -2.08
CA SER A 337 28.48 1.92 -3.10
C SER A 337 28.43 1.17 -4.44
N LEU A 338 28.41 -0.16 -4.40
CA LEU A 338 28.40 -1.02 -5.60
C LEU A 338 27.00 -1.35 -6.12
N GLY A 339 25.92 -0.98 -5.42
CA GLY A 339 24.55 -1.09 -5.90
C GLY A 339 24.16 -2.48 -6.43
N ASP A 340 24.01 -2.61 -7.75
CA ASP A 340 23.65 -3.86 -8.43
C ASP A 340 24.84 -4.58 -9.08
N VAL A 341 26.04 -4.00 -8.99
CA VAL A 341 27.24 -4.41 -9.73
C VAL A 341 28.04 -5.43 -8.93
N GLU A 342 28.40 -6.56 -9.55
CA GLU A 342 29.29 -7.56 -8.94
C GLU A 342 30.77 -7.13 -9.03
N VAL A 343 31.62 -7.61 -8.12
CA VAL A 343 33.06 -7.33 -8.12
C VAL A 343 33.82 -8.54 -8.67
N SER A 344 34.69 -8.30 -9.64
CA SER A 344 35.55 -9.33 -10.24
C SER A 344 36.80 -9.65 -9.41
N ASN A 345 37.27 -8.71 -8.61
CA ASN A 345 38.40 -8.91 -7.71
C ASN A 345 38.07 -9.94 -6.62
N THR A 346 39.11 -10.63 -6.16
CA THR A 346 39.02 -11.36 -4.89
C THR A 346 39.13 -10.38 -3.71
N TYR A 347 38.34 -10.59 -2.65
CA TYR A 347 38.39 -9.71 -1.47
C TYR A 347 39.80 -9.64 -0.84
N SER A 348 40.58 -10.72 -0.95
CA SER A 348 41.98 -10.77 -0.49
C SER A 348 42.93 -9.80 -1.19
N GLU A 349 42.55 -9.22 -2.34
CA GLU A 349 43.36 -8.21 -3.04
C GLU A 349 43.35 -6.84 -2.35
N PHE A 350 42.42 -6.58 -1.42
CA PHE A 350 42.24 -5.28 -0.78
C PHE A 350 42.91 -5.21 0.60
N GLU A 351 44.24 -5.38 0.65
CA GLU A 351 45.02 -5.39 1.91
C GLU A 351 44.95 -4.07 2.70
N VAL A 352 44.62 -2.96 2.04
CA VAL A 352 44.54 -1.61 2.63
C VAL A 352 43.10 -1.16 2.92
N LEU A 353 42.10 -2.04 2.76
CA LEU A 353 40.70 -1.74 3.00
C LEU A 353 40.44 -1.52 4.49
N GLN A 354 40.00 -0.30 4.84
CA GLN A 354 39.77 0.15 6.21
C GLN A 354 38.27 0.19 6.56
N HIS A 355 37.41 0.39 5.56
CA HIS A 355 35.96 0.50 5.79
C HIS A 355 35.17 -0.18 4.68
N VAL A 356 34.18 -0.97 5.11
CA VAL A 356 33.20 -1.62 4.23
C VAL A 356 31.81 -1.35 4.77
N GLY A 357 31.02 -0.61 4.00
CA GLY A 357 29.64 -0.31 4.26
C GLY A 357 28.71 -1.49 4.00
N LYS A 358 27.44 -1.30 4.35
CA LYS A 358 26.38 -2.29 4.20
C LYS A 358 26.16 -2.64 2.73
N ASN A 359 25.76 -3.89 2.46
CA ASN A 359 25.46 -4.43 1.14
C ASN A 359 26.62 -4.38 0.12
N VAL A 360 27.85 -4.17 0.57
CA VAL A 360 29.04 -4.17 -0.29
C VAL A 360 29.59 -5.59 -0.44
N LEU A 361 29.76 -6.32 0.67
CA LEU A 361 30.36 -7.66 0.64
C LEU A 361 29.58 -8.68 -0.17
N ASN A 362 28.27 -8.51 -0.32
CA ASN A 362 27.46 -9.42 -1.14
C ASN A 362 27.70 -9.31 -2.64
N LYS A 363 28.54 -8.36 -3.06
CA LYS A 363 29.03 -8.20 -4.43
C LYS A 363 30.33 -8.95 -4.70
N PHE A 364 30.90 -9.56 -3.67
CA PHE A 364 32.11 -10.36 -3.80
C PHE A 364 31.74 -11.85 -3.77
N HIS A 365 32.37 -12.62 -4.64
CA HIS A 365 32.20 -14.08 -4.73
C HIS A 365 33.20 -14.80 -3.83
N PHE A 366 32.90 -14.91 -2.53
CA PHE A 366 33.73 -15.65 -1.57
C PHE A 366 32.95 -16.76 -0.86
N THR A 367 33.63 -17.89 -0.63
CA THR A 367 33.11 -19.01 0.15
C THR A 367 33.51 -18.96 1.63
N THR A 368 34.63 -18.31 1.94
CA THR A 368 35.17 -18.19 3.29
C THR A 368 35.54 -16.75 3.59
N PHE A 369 35.27 -16.27 4.80
CA PHE A 369 35.63 -14.92 5.21
C PHE A 369 36.19 -14.89 6.63
N VAL A 370 37.26 -14.12 6.85
CA VAL A 370 37.84 -13.86 8.17
C VAL A 370 37.57 -12.40 8.51
N LEU A 371 36.80 -12.15 9.58
CA LEU A 371 36.51 -10.79 10.04
C LEU A 371 37.79 -10.10 10.50
N PRO A 372 38.17 -8.95 9.90
CA PRO A 372 39.30 -8.15 10.36
C PRO A 372 39.15 -7.69 11.81
N GLU A 373 40.25 -7.55 12.57
CA GLU A 373 40.25 -7.23 14.01
C GLU A 373 39.64 -5.85 14.36
N ASP A 374 39.66 -4.93 13.41
CA ASP A 374 39.13 -3.56 13.53
C ASP A 374 37.59 -3.49 13.35
N VAL A 375 36.97 -4.54 12.81
CA VAL A 375 35.50 -4.61 12.67
C VAL A 375 34.86 -4.82 14.04
N LYS A 376 34.13 -3.81 14.53
CA LYS A 376 33.46 -3.82 15.84
C LYS A 376 31.98 -4.21 15.78
N ASP A 377 31.38 -4.14 14.60
CA ASP A 377 29.98 -4.45 14.35
C ASP A 377 29.86 -5.29 13.08
N ALA A 378 29.15 -6.42 13.16
CA ALA A 378 28.88 -7.32 12.05
C ALA A 378 27.40 -7.31 11.62
N ASN A 379 26.62 -6.32 12.06
CA ASN A 379 25.21 -6.17 11.69
C ASN A 379 25.05 -5.93 10.19
N SER A 380 24.18 -6.72 9.53
CA SER A 380 24.01 -6.75 8.07
C SER A 380 25.28 -7.02 7.24
N TYR A 381 26.41 -7.35 7.86
CA TYR A 381 27.71 -7.35 7.20
C TYR A 381 27.80 -8.39 6.06
N PHE A 382 27.19 -9.57 6.23
CA PHE A 382 27.14 -10.62 5.22
C PHE A 382 25.75 -10.77 4.58
N GLU A 383 24.87 -9.79 4.69
CA GLU A 383 23.52 -9.87 4.15
C GLU A 383 23.54 -10.10 2.63
N ASN A 384 22.88 -11.16 2.16
CA ASN A 384 22.86 -11.65 0.78
C ASN A 384 24.18 -12.23 0.23
N CYS A 385 25.18 -12.55 1.06
CA CYS A 385 26.37 -13.29 0.63
C CYS A 385 26.02 -14.76 0.32
N LYS A 386 25.48 -15.03 -0.87
CA LYS A 386 24.85 -16.32 -1.22
C LYS A 386 25.84 -17.49 -1.29
N GLU A 387 27.12 -17.22 -1.57
CA GLU A 387 28.18 -18.23 -1.72
C GLU A 387 28.95 -18.48 -0.41
N LEU A 388 28.75 -17.63 0.59
CA LEU A 388 29.42 -17.74 1.88
C LEU A 388 29.06 -19.06 2.58
N ALA A 389 30.08 -19.86 2.86
CA ALA A 389 29.97 -21.17 3.49
C ALA A 389 30.52 -21.17 4.93
N THR A 390 31.55 -20.37 5.24
CA THR A 390 32.16 -20.30 6.57
C THR A 390 32.65 -18.90 6.92
N VAL A 391 32.49 -18.49 8.19
CA VAL A 391 33.04 -17.24 8.73
C VAL A 391 33.90 -17.51 9.96
N THR A 392 35.05 -16.85 10.03
CA THR A 392 35.86 -16.75 11.25
C THR A 392 35.64 -15.37 11.87
N PHE A 393 35.18 -15.34 13.12
CA PHE A 393 34.94 -14.11 13.85
C PHE A 393 36.21 -13.61 14.57
N ASN A 394 36.33 -12.29 14.70
CA ASN A 394 37.28 -11.66 15.61
C ASN A 394 36.74 -11.67 17.06
N GLN A 395 37.51 -11.11 18.01
CA GLN A 395 37.13 -11.06 19.43
C GLN A 395 36.33 -9.81 19.84
N SER A 396 36.05 -8.91 18.90
CA SER A 396 35.44 -7.60 19.16
C SER A 396 33.91 -7.59 18.99
N ILE A 397 33.33 -8.56 18.25
CA ILE A 397 31.89 -8.60 17.96
C ILE A 397 31.09 -9.10 19.18
N CYS A 398 30.09 -8.31 19.58
CA CYS A 398 29.20 -8.59 20.71
C CYS A 398 27.73 -8.87 20.32
N GLU A 399 27.32 -8.49 19.11
CA GLU A 399 25.95 -8.62 18.60
C GLU A 399 25.94 -9.08 17.14
N LEU A 400 24.95 -9.90 16.77
CA LEU A 400 24.64 -10.25 15.38
C LEU A 400 23.18 -9.95 15.04
N ASN A 401 22.93 -8.94 14.23
CA ASN A 401 21.61 -8.57 13.72
C ASN A 401 21.64 -8.57 12.18
N ARG A 402 20.74 -9.33 11.55
CA ARG A 402 20.64 -9.47 10.09
C ARG A 402 21.94 -9.95 9.39
N THR A 403 22.97 -10.31 10.15
CA THR A 403 24.34 -10.56 9.68
C THR A 403 24.42 -11.58 8.54
N PHE A 404 23.78 -12.74 8.66
CA PHE A 404 23.81 -13.82 7.68
C PHE A 404 22.50 -13.93 6.86
N CYS A 405 21.65 -12.90 6.89
CA CYS A 405 20.37 -12.93 6.17
C CYS A 405 20.61 -13.29 4.69
N CYS A 406 19.88 -14.27 4.17
CA CYS A 406 20.01 -14.80 2.81
C CYS A 406 21.37 -15.44 2.44
N CYS A 407 22.21 -15.85 3.40
CA CYS A 407 23.41 -16.65 3.13
C CYS A 407 23.05 -18.10 2.76
N LYS A 408 22.70 -18.34 1.50
CA LYS A 408 22.12 -19.61 1.04
C LYS A 408 23.06 -20.82 1.10
N SER A 409 24.38 -20.61 1.07
CA SER A 409 25.39 -21.68 1.11
C SER A 409 25.94 -21.97 2.51
N LEU A 410 25.56 -21.17 3.52
CA LEU A 410 26.01 -21.30 4.90
C LEU A 410 25.41 -22.56 5.51
N LYS A 411 26.25 -23.55 5.84
CA LYS A 411 25.82 -24.86 6.35
C LYS A 411 25.92 -24.99 7.85
N GLU A 412 27.00 -24.44 8.42
CA GLU A 412 27.34 -24.52 9.82
C GLU A 412 28.01 -23.21 10.25
N VAL A 413 27.72 -22.75 11.47
CA VAL A 413 28.36 -21.56 12.04
C VAL A 413 28.60 -21.80 13.52
N VAL A 414 29.84 -21.52 13.95
CA VAL A 414 30.22 -21.47 15.36
C VAL A 414 30.18 -20.01 15.79
N ILE A 415 29.26 -19.67 16.69
CA ILE A 415 29.09 -18.31 17.19
C ILE A 415 29.96 -18.15 18.45
N PRO A 416 30.95 -17.24 18.48
CA PRO A 416 31.86 -17.10 19.62
C PRO A 416 31.15 -16.62 20.91
N GLU A 417 31.73 -16.95 22.06
CA GLU A 417 31.23 -16.56 23.39
C GLU A 417 31.21 -15.05 23.67
N THR A 418 31.91 -14.26 22.83
CA THR A 418 31.86 -12.78 22.86
C THR A 418 30.49 -12.25 22.48
N ILE A 419 29.70 -13.01 21.71
CA ILE A 419 28.39 -12.60 21.23
C ILE A 419 27.34 -12.83 22.33
N THR A 420 26.75 -11.73 22.78
CA THR A 420 25.74 -11.71 23.84
C THR A 420 24.31 -11.61 23.29
N GLN A 421 24.16 -11.18 22.03
CA GLN A 421 22.87 -10.96 21.40
C GLN A 421 22.82 -11.50 19.96
N ILE A 422 21.80 -12.32 19.67
CA ILE A 422 21.42 -12.69 18.31
C ILE A 422 20.10 -12.01 18.00
N GLY A 423 20.20 -10.91 17.27
CA GLY A 423 19.10 -10.04 16.90
C GLY A 423 18.26 -10.57 15.74
N ASP A 424 17.48 -9.66 15.19
CA ASP A 424 16.46 -9.96 14.21
C ASP A 424 17.08 -10.43 12.89
N PHE A 425 16.41 -11.36 12.20
CA PHE A 425 16.77 -11.87 10.87
C PHE A 425 18.18 -12.46 10.73
N CYS A 426 18.93 -12.69 11.81
CA CYS A 426 20.36 -13.04 11.76
C CYS A 426 20.69 -14.17 10.77
N PHE A 427 19.94 -15.26 10.77
CA PHE A 427 20.08 -16.40 9.85
C PHE A 427 18.86 -16.56 8.92
N SER A 428 18.03 -15.53 8.75
CA SER A 428 16.82 -15.63 7.95
C SER A 428 17.16 -16.06 6.52
N LYS A 429 16.43 -17.05 5.99
CA LYS A 429 16.61 -17.64 4.65
C LYS A 429 18.01 -18.24 4.40
N CYS A 430 18.76 -18.62 5.44
CA CYS A 430 19.92 -19.50 5.29
C CYS A 430 19.45 -20.93 4.98
N THR A 431 19.09 -21.18 3.72
CA THR A 431 18.37 -22.41 3.33
C THR A 431 19.19 -23.69 3.46
N SER A 432 20.52 -23.59 3.50
CA SER A 432 21.43 -24.73 3.69
C SER A 432 21.90 -24.93 5.12
N LEU A 433 21.47 -24.07 6.06
CA LEU A 433 21.93 -24.10 7.44
C LEU A 433 21.39 -25.34 8.16
N THR A 434 22.28 -26.22 8.57
CA THR A 434 21.96 -27.51 9.21
C THR A 434 22.30 -27.52 10.69
N HIS A 435 23.33 -26.78 11.11
CA HIS A 435 23.84 -26.74 12.48
C HIS A 435 24.28 -25.33 12.87
N VAL A 436 24.02 -24.94 14.12
CA VAL A 436 24.45 -23.66 14.69
C VAL A 436 24.80 -23.88 16.15
N ASP A 437 26.04 -23.58 16.51
CA ASP A 437 26.48 -23.60 17.90
C ASP A 437 26.26 -22.22 18.51
N LEU A 438 25.28 -22.13 19.40
CA LEU A 438 24.90 -20.90 20.12
C LEU A 438 25.70 -20.78 21.43
N PRO A 439 26.30 -19.61 21.74
CA PRO A 439 27.02 -19.40 22.99
C PRO A 439 26.10 -19.40 24.20
N GLN A 440 26.64 -19.72 25.37
CA GLN A 440 25.84 -19.91 26.59
C GLN A 440 25.29 -18.60 27.17
N ASN A 441 25.89 -17.47 26.79
CA ASN A 441 25.56 -16.15 27.34
C ASN A 441 24.35 -15.47 26.67
N ILE A 442 23.72 -16.09 25.66
CA ILE A 442 22.56 -15.51 24.98
C ILE A 442 21.29 -15.71 25.81
N CYS A 443 20.55 -14.60 26.02
CA CYS A 443 19.26 -14.60 26.72
C CYS A 443 18.05 -14.64 25.79
N THR A 444 18.20 -14.13 24.56
CA THR A 444 17.09 -13.92 23.63
C THR A 444 17.48 -14.22 22.19
N LEU A 445 16.56 -14.82 21.44
CA LEU A 445 16.63 -14.89 19.97
C LEU A 445 15.63 -13.89 19.39
N GLY A 446 16.11 -13.02 18.49
CA GLY A 446 15.30 -11.98 17.85
C GLY A 446 14.17 -12.47 16.95
N ASP A 447 13.48 -11.52 16.34
CA ASP A 447 12.42 -11.77 15.39
C ASP A 447 12.98 -12.37 14.09
N SER A 448 12.35 -13.44 13.60
CA SER A 448 12.68 -14.10 12.35
C SER A 448 14.14 -14.61 12.23
N THR A 449 14.85 -14.78 13.36
CA THR A 449 16.26 -15.17 13.41
C THR A 449 16.59 -16.37 12.53
N PHE A 450 15.78 -17.43 12.56
CA PHE A 450 15.92 -18.64 11.74
C PHE A 450 14.78 -18.79 10.72
N GLU A 451 14.03 -17.72 10.38
CA GLU A 451 12.91 -17.84 9.46
C GLU A 451 13.37 -18.44 8.12
N SER A 452 12.69 -19.49 7.66
CA SER A 452 12.99 -20.20 6.42
C SER A 452 14.38 -20.87 6.34
N CYS A 453 14.97 -21.22 7.48
CA CYS A 453 16.08 -22.19 7.55
C CYS A 453 15.55 -23.61 7.29
N VAL A 454 15.26 -23.91 6.03
CA VAL A 454 14.56 -25.15 5.64
C VAL A 454 15.35 -26.43 5.91
N ALA A 455 16.69 -26.34 5.99
CA ALA A 455 17.58 -27.46 6.28
C ALA A 455 17.85 -27.70 7.78
N LEU A 456 17.45 -26.75 8.65
CA LEU A 456 17.73 -26.84 10.09
C LEU A 456 16.86 -27.94 10.72
N ASN A 457 17.49 -29.02 11.19
CA ASN A 457 16.80 -30.21 11.71
C ASN A 457 16.66 -30.19 13.24
N VAL A 458 17.73 -29.86 13.95
CA VAL A 458 17.77 -29.79 15.41
C VAL A 458 18.54 -28.53 15.79
N LEU A 459 18.09 -27.85 16.84
CA LEU A 459 18.83 -26.75 17.45
C LEU A 459 18.87 -26.94 18.96
N ALA A 460 20.08 -26.95 19.52
CA ALA A 460 20.29 -26.91 20.95
C ALA A 460 20.21 -25.45 21.41
N LEU A 461 19.14 -25.10 22.14
CA LEU A 461 19.02 -23.79 22.77
C LEU A 461 19.84 -23.76 24.08
N PRO A 462 20.67 -22.73 24.31
CA PRO A 462 21.29 -22.49 25.61
C PRO A 462 20.26 -22.37 26.73
N HIS A 463 20.66 -22.74 27.94
CA HIS A 463 19.77 -22.75 29.12
C HIS A 463 19.29 -21.35 29.53
N ASN A 464 20.04 -20.30 29.18
CA ASN A 464 19.72 -18.91 29.46
C ASN A 464 18.74 -18.29 28.45
N VAL A 465 18.46 -18.95 27.32
CA VAL A 465 17.47 -18.44 26.37
C VAL A 465 16.09 -18.57 27.00
N THR A 466 15.44 -17.43 27.24
CA THR A 466 14.11 -17.35 27.85
C THR A 466 13.05 -16.77 26.90
N LYS A 467 13.47 -16.10 25.82
CA LYS A 467 12.56 -15.46 24.85
C LYS A 467 12.92 -15.85 23.42
N LEU A 468 11.92 -16.25 22.65
CA LEU A 468 11.97 -16.43 21.20
C LEU A 468 11.14 -15.36 20.52
N GLY A 469 11.72 -14.62 19.58
CA GLY A 469 11.02 -13.59 18.82
C GLY A 469 9.90 -14.09 17.92
N ASN A 470 9.18 -13.15 17.33
CA ASN A 470 8.14 -13.43 16.33
C ASN A 470 8.75 -14.13 15.13
N LYS A 471 8.08 -15.18 14.61
CA LYS A 471 8.52 -15.95 13.44
C LYS A 471 9.93 -16.55 13.54
N CYS A 472 10.51 -16.64 14.74
CA CYS A 472 11.92 -17.04 14.95
C CYS A 472 12.30 -18.31 14.18
N PHE A 473 11.42 -19.32 14.14
CA PHE A 473 11.60 -20.59 13.42
C PHE A 473 10.55 -20.81 12.30
N LYS A 474 9.87 -19.76 11.84
CA LYS A 474 8.81 -19.91 10.83
C LYS A 474 9.38 -20.54 9.55
N ASN A 475 8.67 -21.50 8.96
CA ASN A 475 9.09 -22.27 7.79
C ASN A 475 10.39 -23.11 7.97
N CYS A 476 10.82 -23.42 9.19
CA CYS A 476 11.88 -24.42 9.42
C CYS A 476 11.31 -25.83 9.21
N LYS A 477 11.15 -26.22 7.94
CA LYS A 477 10.38 -27.41 7.55
C LYS A 477 10.97 -28.73 8.06
N LEU A 478 12.29 -28.83 8.20
CA LEU A 478 12.97 -30.02 8.73
C LEU A 478 13.17 -30.01 10.25
N LEU A 479 12.85 -28.90 10.95
CA LEU A 479 13.04 -28.79 12.39
C LEU A 479 12.15 -29.82 13.09
N SER A 480 12.76 -30.89 13.58
CA SER A 480 12.04 -32.04 14.11
C SER A 480 11.90 -31.99 15.64
N ARG A 481 12.89 -31.38 16.31
CA ARG A 481 12.99 -31.29 17.78
C ARG A 481 13.67 -29.99 18.20
N ILE A 482 13.12 -29.36 19.23
CA ILE A 482 13.71 -28.21 19.91
C ILE A 482 13.35 -28.24 21.38
N ASN A 483 14.34 -28.06 22.27
CA ASN A 483 14.11 -28.07 23.71
C ASN A 483 13.74 -26.68 24.21
N THR A 484 12.46 -26.46 24.47
CA THR A 484 11.92 -25.17 24.91
C THR A 484 11.70 -25.08 26.42
N ARG A 485 12.32 -25.95 27.23
CA ARG A 485 12.05 -26.03 28.67
C ARG A 485 12.35 -24.74 29.46
N HIS A 486 13.23 -23.87 29.00
CA HIS A 486 13.57 -22.61 29.68
C HIS A 486 12.85 -21.39 29.09
N ILE A 487 12.02 -21.59 28.05
CA ILE A 487 11.35 -20.51 27.33
C ILE A 487 10.14 -20.01 28.10
N ILE A 488 10.14 -18.72 28.42
CA ILE A 488 9.08 -17.99 29.11
C ILE A 488 8.19 -17.26 28.09
N ASN A 489 8.73 -16.83 26.96
CA ASN A 489 7.97 -16.11 25.93
C ASN A 489 8.28 -16.63 24.53
N MET A 490 7.26 -17.07 23.80
CA MET A 490 7.33 -17.45 22.38
C MET A 490 6.55 -16.45 21.54
N GLY A 491 7.21 -15.77 20.61
CA GLY A 491 6.59 -14.77 19.76
C GLY A 491 5.53 -15.30 18.78
N LYS A 492 4.83 -14.37 18.12
CA LYS A 492 3.82 -14.65 17.11
C LYS A 492 4.40 -15.52 15.99
N SER A 493 3.70 -16.60 15.65
CA SER A 493 4.06 -17.52 14.56
C SER A 493 5.47 -18.11 14.67
N CYS A 494 6.01 -18.20 15.89
CA CYS A 494 7.40 -18.63 16.15
C CYS A 494 7.76 -19.92 15.40
N PHE A 495 6.92 -20.95 15.46
CA PHE A 495 7.12 -22.25 14.80
C PHE A 495 6.17 -22.49 13.62
N LYS A 496 5.51 -21.45 13.09
CA LYS A 496 4.53 -21.62 12.01
C LYS A 496 5.15 -22.35 10.81
N ASN A 497 4.47 -23.35 10.27
CA ASN A 497 4.93 -24.21 9.17
C ASN A 497 6.21 -25.04 9.48
N CYS A 498 6.48 -25.37 10.75
CA CYS A 498 7.47 -26.39 11.11
C CYS A 498 6.87 -27.79 10.91
N THR A 499 6.82 -28.25 9.66
CA THR A 499 6.08 -29.46 9.25
C THR A 499 6.68 -30.79 9.73
N GLN A 500 7.88 -30.78 10.31
CA GLN A 500 8.48 -31.98 10.92
C GLN A 500 8.55 -31.91 12.45
N LEU A 501 8.15 -30.78 13.04
CA LEU A 501 8.17 -30.60 14.48
C LEU A 501 7.08 -31.49 15.10
N SER A 502 7.50 -32.57 15.73
CA SER A 502 6.61 -33.64 16.23
C SER A 502 6.34 -33.57 17.73
N ALA A 503 7.25 -32.94 18.48
CA ALA A 503 7.15 -32.74 19.93
C ALA A 503 7.76 -31.40 20.32
N ILE A 504 7.20 -30.79 21.36
CA ILE A 504 7.62 -29.52 21.94
C ILE A 504 7.46 -29.61 23.46
N THR A 505 8.38 -29.00 24.21
CA THR A 505 8.23 -28.89 25.67
C THR A 505 7.34 -27.69 25.97
N VAL A 506 6.15 -27.96 26.46
CA VAL A 506 5.14 -26.94 26.76
C VAL A 506 5.10 -26.72 28.26
N LYS A 507 5.23 -25.47 28.70
CA LYS A 507 5.09 -25.08 30.11
C LYS A 507 3.88 -24.17 30.27
N SER A 508 3.17 -24.30 31.40
CA SER A 508 2.02 -23.44 31.73
C SER A 508 2.41 -21.99 31.99
N THR A 509 3.67 -21.73 32.38
CA THR A 509 4.21 -20.37 32.58
C THR A 509 4.59 -19.63 31.31
N THR A 510 4.66 -20.33 30.17
CA THR A 510 5.11 -19.74 28.92
C THR A 510 3.98 -18.93 28.28
N ARG A 511 4.26 -17.69 27.87
CA ARG A 511 3.36 -16.89 27.03
C ARG A 511 3.52 -17.30 25.57
N TYR A 512 2.42 -17.63 24.89
CA TYR A 512 2.44 -18.08 23.50
C TYR A 512 1.84 -17.04 22.58
N GLY A 513 2.60 -16.60 21.57
CA GLY A 513 2.12 -15.66 20.57
C GLY A 513 1.12 -16.27 19.59
N ILE A 514 0.39 -15.39 18.89
CA ILE A 514 -0.62 -15.77 17.88
C ILE A 514 -0.03 -16.74 16.85
N SER A 515 -0.73 -17.85 16.57
CA SER A 515 -0.33 -18.86 15.59
C SER A 515 1.05 -19.49 15.82
N CYS A 516 1.53 -19.52 17.07
CA CYS A 516 2.87 -20.03 17.40
C CYS A 516 3.19 -21.39 16.74
N PHE A 517 2.24 -22.34 16.75
CA PHE A 517 2.39 -23.70 16.24
C PHE A 517 1.48 -24.00 15.03
N ALA A 518 1.02 -22.98 14.30
CA ALA A 518 0.15 -23.19 13.15
C ALA A 518 0.86 -24.02 12.07
N HIS A 519 0.15 -24.99 11.47
CA HIS A 519 0.67 -25.91 10.45
C HIS A 519 1.88 -26.76 10.90
N CYS A 520 2.02 -27.03 12.20
CA CYS A 520 3.02 -27.97 12.72
C CYS A 520 2.52 -29.43 12.67
N ASN A 521 3.45 -30.38 12.72
CA ASN A 521 3.18 -31.82 12.73
C ASN A 521 3.21 -32.43 14.15
N LEU A 522 2.79 -31.63 15.13
CA LEU A 522 2.69 -32.05 16.53
C LEU A 522 1.65 -33.17 16.63
N LYS A 523 2.00 -34.28 17.30
CA LYS A 523 1.08 -35.41 17.47
C LYS A 523 0.23 -35.27 18.72
N ASP A 524 0.88 -35.03 19.85
CA ASP A 524 0.26 -34.90 21.16
C ASP A 524 0.87 -33.71 21.91
N VAL A 525 0.03 -32.96 22.61
CA VAL A 525 0.47 -31.84 23.45
C VAL A 525 -0.11 -31.99 24.84
N VAL A 526 0.77 -32.12 25.83
CA VAL A 526 0.42 -32.20 27.25
C VAL A 526 1.01 -31.00 27.96
N PHE A 527 0.15 -30.21 28.60
CA PHE A 527 0.56 -29.12 29.48
C PHE A 527 0.78 -29.69 30.90
N PRO A 528 1.87 -29.33 31.59
CA PRO A 528 2.12 -29.81 32.95
C PRO A 528 1.02 -29.33 33.91
N LYS A 529 0.63 -30.20 34.83
CA LYS A 529 -0.32 -29.91 35.91
C LYS A 529 0.39 -29.13 37.03
N GLU A 530 0.55 -27.83 36.88
CA GLU A 530 1.05 -27.00 37.98
C GLU A 530 0.19 -25.74 38.14
N VAL A 531 -0.32 -25.54 39.35
CA VAL A 531 -0.86 -24.26 39.82
C VAL A 531 0.36 -23.41 40.19
N VAL A 532 0.77 -22.53 39.30
CA VAL A 532 1.87 -21.61 39.60
C VAL A 532 1.31 -20.45 40.41
N THR A 533 1.53 -20.48 41.72
CA THR A 533 1.36 -19.31 42.58
C THR A 533 2.56 -18.37 42.40
N SER A 534 2.31 -17.23 41.74
CA SER A 534 3.09 -15.97 41.68
C SER A 534 4.50 -15.95 41.03
N TYR A 535 4.77 -14.96 40.17
CA TYR A 535 5.55 -13.74 40.49
C TYR A 535 5.35 -12.64 39.41
N VAL A 536 5.37 -11.38 39.87
CA VAL A 536 5.18 -10.13 39.10
C VAL A 536 6.53 -9.59 38.60
N SER A 537 6.59 -9.07 37.37
CA SER A 537 7.37 -7.85 37.05
C SER A 537 6.86 -7.19 35.75
N SER A 538 6.68 -5.88 35.85
CA SER A 538 6.16 -4.91 34.89
C SER A 538 7.03 -4.70 33.64
N GLU A 539 6.43 -4.53 32.46
CA GLU A 539 6.22 -3.24 31.79
C GLU A 539 5.61 -3.44 30.38
N GLU A 540 4.85 -2.41 29.99
CA GLU A 540 4.22 -2.12 28.70
C GLU A 540 2.81 -2.68 28.38
N ARG A 541 1.95 -1.69 28.12
CA ARG A 541 0.49 -1.71 28.08
C ARG A 541 -0.02 -2.30 26.76
N PHE A 542 -0.99 -3.21 26.84
CA PHE A 542 -2.30 -3.06 26.20
C PHE A 542 -3.33 -3.90 27.00
N CYS A 543 -4.25 -3.17 27.64
CA CYS A 543 -5.58 -3.52 28.17
C CYS A 543 -5.83 -4.89 28.87
N ASN A 544 -6.02 -4.79 30.20
CA ASN A 544 -6.77 -5.63 31.14
C ASN A 544 -6.57 -7.16 31.14
N PHE A 545 -5.73 -7.64 32.07
CA PHE A 545 -5.93 -8.94 32.73
C PHE A 545 -5.41 -8.90 34.18
N ASP A 546 -6.32 -8.67 35.12
CA ASP A 546 -6.14 -9.19 36.47
C ASP A 546 -6.59 -10.65 36.48
N THR A 547 -5.75 -11.52 37.07
CA THR A 547 -5.94 -12.95 37.39
C THR A 547 -5.68 -13.99 36.27
N HIS A 548 -4.51 -14.64 36.37
CA HIS A 548 -4.20 -16.05 36.08
C HIS A 548 -4.63 -16.73 34.77
N ILE A 549 -4.60 -16.05 33.63
CA ILE A 549 -4.78 -16.69 32.31
C ILE A 549 -3.42 -17.09 31.72
N VAL A 550 -3.24 -18.37 31.41
CA VAL A 550 -2.22 -18.79 30.44
C VAL A 550 -2.61 -18.15 29.10
N ASP A 551 -1.84 -17.18 28.61
CA ASP A 551 -2.11 -16.52 27.33
C ASP A 551 -1.81 -17.50 26.17
N PHE A 552 -2.83 -18.29 25.86
CA PHE A 552 -2.91 -19.06 24.64
C PHE A 552 -3.16 -18.07 23.49
N GLY A 553 -2.10 -17.70 22.78
CA GLY A 553 -2.24 -16.82 21.62
C GLY A 553 -3.29 -17.34 20.63
N LEU A 554 -4.05 -16.41 20.03
CA LEU A 554 -5.07 -16.73 19.02
C LEU A 554 -4.50 -17.67 17.95
N LYS A 555 -5.31 -18.57 17.41
CA LYS A 555 -4.91 -19.43 16.27
C LYS A 555 -3.71 -20.37 16.56
N MET A 556 -3.41 -20.67 17.83
CA MET A 556 -2.16 -21.35 18.24
C MET A 556 -1.81 -22.59 17.41
N PHE A 557 -2.76 -23.49 17.19
CA PHE A 557 -2.60 -24.76 16.48
C PHE A 557 -3.36 -24.82 15.16
N VAL A 558 -3.69 -23.68 14.54
CA VAL A 558 -4.45 -23.67 13.28
C VAL A 558 -3.79 -24.58 12.26
N SER A 559 -4.60 -25.50 11.71
CA SER A 559 -4.19 -26.46 10.68
C SER A 559 -2.99 -27.31 11.08
N ALA A 560 -2.80 -27.59 12.38
CA ALA A 560 -1.91 -28.65 12.84
C ALA A 560 -2.56 -30.01 12.55
N THR A 561 -2.53 -30.43 11.29
CA THR A 561 -3.34 -31.53 10.76
C THR A 561 -3.02 -32.90 11.34
N SER A 562 -1.92 -33.04 12.06
CA SER A 562 -1.48 -34.29 12.70
C SER A 562 -1.74 -34.34 14.21
N LEU A 563 -2.27 -33.27 14.79
CA LEU A 563 -2.57 -33.19 16.22
C LEU A 563 -3.75 -34.10 16.54
N GLN A 564 -3.51 -35.14 17.34
CA GLN A 564 -4.48 -36.18 17.68
C GLN A 564 -5.15 -35.91 19.04
N SER A 565 -4.36 -35.50 20.03
CA SER A 565 -4.86 -35.24 21.37
C SER A 565 -4.20 -34.03 22.05
N VAL A 566 -4.98 -33.33 22.87
CA VAL A 566 -4.52 -32.19 23.67
C VAL A 566 -5.05 -32.31 25.10
N ALA A 567 -4.16 -32.16 26.09
CA ALA A 567 -4.53 -32.10 27.51
C ALA A 567 -4.29 -30.70 28.04
N LEU A 568 -5.37 -29.90 28.13
CA LEU A 568 -5.34 -28.52 28.58
C LEU A 568 -5.10 -28.42 30.11
N PRO A 569 -4.42 -27.35 30.60
CA PRO A 569 -4.26 -27.07 32.02
C PRO A 569 -5.60 -26.67 32.68
N THR A 570 -5.67 -26.80 34.01
CA THR A 570 -6.92 -26.67 34.80
C THR A 570 -7.41 -25.23 35.02
N ASN A 571 -6.64 -24.22 34.60
CA ASN A 571 -6.90 -22.80 34.83
C ASN A 571 -7.29 -22.04 33.56
N ILE A 572 -7.85 -22.72 32.55
CA ILE A 572 -8.36 -22.08 31.34
C ILE A 572 -9.87 -21.95 31.46
N ASP A 573 -10.33 -20.70 31.56
CA ASP A 573 -11.76 -20.38 31.53
C ASP A 573 -12.24 -20.11 30.10
N VAL A 574 -11.37 -19.57 29.24
CA VAL A 574 -11.72 -19.17 27.86
C VAL A 574 -10.81 -19.84 26.84
N LEU A 575 -11.41 -20.53 25.86
CA LEU A 575 -10.69 -21.00 24.68
C LEU A 575 -10.60 -19.90 23.61
N PRO A 576 -9.40 -19.48 23.17
CA PRO A 576 -9.25 -18.39 22.22
C PRO A 576 -9.73 -18.73 20.81
N ASN A 577 -10.05 -17.68 20.03
CA ASN A 577 -10.50 -17.83 18.65
C ASN A 577 -9.53 -18.67 17.81
N MET A 578 -10.11 -19.60 17.04
CA MET A 578 -9.44 -20.46 16.08
C MET A 578 -8.31 -21.33 16.66
N MET A 579 -8.26 -21.56 17.98
CA MET A 579 -7.16 -22.26 18.62
C MET A 579 -6.76 -23.58 17.94
N PHE A 580 -7.75 -24.41 17.55
CA PHE A 580 -7.59 -25.71 16.91
C PHE A 580 -8.20 -25.79 15.50
N SER A 581 -8.55 -24.65 14.89
CA SER A 581 -9.24 -24.66 13.59
C SER A 581 -8.44 -25.42 12.53
N GLY A 582 -9.06 -26.41 11.87
CA GLY A 582 -8.45 -27.25 10.84
C GLY A 582 -7.56 -28.38 11.38
N CYS A 583 -7.60 -28.68 12.69
CA CYS A 583 -6.94 -29.86 13.25
C CYS A 583 -7.75 -31.13 12.91
N VAL A 584 -7.67 -31.57 11.64
CA VAL A 584 -8.49 -32.68 11.12
C VAL A 584 -8.23 -34.04 11.79
N ALA A 585 -7.06 -34.22 12.41
CA ALA A 585 -6.73 -35.45 13.14
C ALA A 585 -7.19 -35.44 14.62
N LEU A 586 -7.64 -34.30 15.14
CA LEU A 586 -7.92 -34.11 16.56
C LEU A 586 -9.15 -34.90 16.96
N SER A 587 -8.98 -35.86 17.87
CA SER A 587 -10.06 -36.74 18.34
C SER A 587 -10.34 -36.63 19.84
N SER A 588 -9.44 -36.00 20.62
CA SER A 588 -9.64 -35.86 22.07
C SER A 588 -9.04 -34.55 22.60
N VAL A 589 -9.85 -33.82 23.35
CA VAL A 589 -9.44 -32.61 24.08
C VAL A 589 -9.84 -32.80 25.55
N LYS A 590 -8.84 -32.94 26.43
CA LYS A 590 -9.04 -33.16 27.87
C LYS A 590 -8.84 -31.85 28.64
N GLY A 591 -9.48 -31.75 29.79
CA GLY A 591 -9.33 -30.59 30.69
C GLY A 591 -10.29 -29.43 30.39
N THR A 592 -11.33 -29.65 29.58
CA THR A 592 -12.33 -28.62 29.24
C THR A 592 -13.41 -28.43 30.31
N ASN A 593 -13.37 -29.19 31.42
CA ASN A 593 -14.39 -29.17 32.49
C ASN A 593 -14.54 -27.84 33.24
N HIS A 594 -13.60 -26.92 33.07
CA HIS A 594 -13.62 -25.59 33.69
C HIS A 594 -13.88 -24.47 32.68
N VAL A 595 -13.85 -24.78 31.37
CA VAL A 595 -14.03 -23.78 30.30
C VAL A 595 -15.47 -23.27 30.34
N THR A 596 -15.62 -21.95 30.40
CA THR A 596 -16.89 -21.23 30.40
C THR A 596 -17.18 -20.58 29.05
N GLU A 597 -16.16 -20.29 28.24
CA GLU A 597 -16.31 -19.68 26.92
C GLU A 597 -15.46 -20.37 25.85
N ILE A 598 -16.05 -20.58 24.68
CA ILE A 598 -15.36 -21.06 23.47
C ILE A 598 -15.36 -19.95 22.42
N GLY A 599 -14.19 -19.48 22.02
CA GLY A 599 -14.05 -18.43 21.01
C GLY A 599 -14.50 -18.85 19.60
N ASN A 600 -14.55 -17.87 18.71
CA ASN A 600 -14.93 -18.04 17.32
C ASN A 600 -14.06 -19.07 16.61
N SER A 601 -14.69 -20.04 15.93
CA SER A 601 -14.02 -21.07 15.12
C SER A 601 -12.98 -21.91 15.86
N SER A 602 -13.02 -21.97 17.20
CA SER A 602 -11.99 -22.63 18.02
C SER A 602 -11.73 -24.08 17.62
N PHE A 603 -12.78 -24.83 17.29
CA PHE A 603 -12.70 -26.22 16.83
C PHE A 603 -13.16 -26.41 15.38
N ALA A 604 -13.27 -25.34 14.60
CA ALA A 604 -13.80 -25.42 13.24
C ALA A 604 -13.02 -26.45 12.40
N ASN A 605 -13.72 -27.36 11.72
CA ASN A 605 -13.18 -28.46 10.90
C ASN A 605 -12.33 -29.49 11.66
N CYS A 606 -12.54 -29.68 12.97
CA CYS A 606 -11.98 -30.82 13.71
C CYS A 606 -12.86 -32.07 13.51
N CYS A 607 -12.89 -32.61 12.29
CA CYS A 607 -13.86 -33.63 11.87
C CYS A 607 -13.77 -34.98 12.62
N ARG A 608 -12.64 -35.28 13.27
CA ARG A 608 -12.46 -36.48 14.11
C ARG A 608 -12.85 -36.28 15.58
N LEU A 609 -13.21 -35.06 15.98
CA LEU A 609 -13.63 -34.76 17.34
C LEU A 609 -15.10 -35.14 17.48
N THR A 610 -15.36 -36.30 18.08
CA THR A 610 -16.71 -36.87 18.24
C THR A 610 -17.33 -36.59 19.60
N GLU A 611 -16.52 -36.25 20.60
CA GLU A 611 -16.93 -35.93 21.97
C GLU A 611 -16.06 -34.79 22.54
N ILE A 612 -16.67 -33.93 23.36
CA ILE A 612 -15.98 -32.86 24.10
C ILE A 612 -16.78 -32.52 25.35
N GLN A 613 -16.11 -32.30 26.48
CA GLN A 613 -16.77 -31.96 27.74
C GLN A 613 -17.11 -30.46 27.74
N LEU A 614 -18.40 -30.13 27.68
CA LEU A 614 -18.93 -28.76 27.55
C LEU A 614 -19.83 -28.33 28.73
N GLU A 615 -19.82 -29.10 29.82
CA GLU A 615 -20.77 -29.01 30.93
C GLU A 615 -20.82 -27.64 31.61
N LYS A 616 -19.77 -26.83 31.53
CA LYS A 616 -19.69 -25.47 32.13
C LYS A 616 -19.68 -24.34 31.11
N VAL A 617 -19.73 -24.65 29.82
CA VAL A 617 -19.63 -23.63 28.77
C VAL A 617 -20.96 -22.88 28.70
N VAL A 618 -20.90 -21.56 28.86
CA VAL A 618 -22.06 -20.66 28.81
C VAL A 618 -22.11 -19.82 27.54
N SER A 619 -20.99 -19.71 26.81
CA SER A 619 -20.87 -18.90 25.60
C SER A 619 -20.06 -19.61 24.50
N PHE A 620 -20.65 -19.74 23.32
CA PHE A 620 -20.00 -20.26 22.11
C PHE A 620 -19.90 -19.17 21.05
N GLY A 621 -18.70 -18.97 20.52
CA GLY A 621 -18.42 -18.06 19.43
C GLY A 621 -18.94 -18.52 18.07
N ASN A 622 -18.82 -17.65 17.08
CA ASN A 622 -19.25 -17.93 15.71
C ASN A 622 -18.45 -19.10 15.13
N SER A 623 -19.14 -20.08 14.56
CA SER A 623 -18.55 -21.30 13.99
C SER A 623 -17.67 -22.09 14.95
N ALA A 624 -17.82 -21.91 16.28
CA ALA A 624 -16.95 -22.51 17.29
C ALA A 624 -16.77 -24.03 17.13
N LEU A 625 -17.85 -24.73 16.77
CA LEU A 625 -17.91 -26.17 16.56
C LEU A 625 -18.29 -26.53 15.11
N CYS A 626 -18.09 -25.63 14.14
CA CYS A 626 -18.45 -25.90 12.75
C CYS A 626 -17.62 -27.07 12.18
N GLY A 627 -18.26 -28.06 11.55
CA GLY A 627 -17.58 -29.19 10.92
C GLY A 627 -16.89 -30.17 11.89
N VAL A 628 -17.25 -30.17 13.17
CA VAL A 628 -16.80 -31.21 14.12
C VAL A 628 -17.59 -32.52 13.93
N GLY A 629 -17.01 -33.65 14.33
CA GLY A 629 -17.62 -34.98 14.19
C GLY A 629 -18.64 -35.35 15.27
N ILE A 630 -19.17 -34.37 16.01
CA ILE A 630 -20.10 -34.60 17.12
C ILE A 630 -21.48 -34.97 16.55
N THR A 631 -22.06 -36.06 17.07
CA THR A 631 -23.41 -36.53 16.68
C THR A 631 -24.48 -36.15 17.71
N HIS A 632 -24.09 -35.94 18.96
CA HIS A 632 -24.97 -35.56 20.07
C HIS A 632 -24.26 -34.52 20.95
N ILE A 633 -24.97 -33.45 21.30
CA ILE A 633 -24.44 -32.39 22.15
C ILE A 633 -25.46 -32.03 23.23
N ASN A 634 -25.00 -32.05 24.49
CA ASN A 634 -25.78 -31.59 25.63
C ASN A 634 -25.24 -30.22 26.05
N PHE A 635 -26.03 -29.17 25.82
CA PHE A 635 -25.68 -27.82 26.27
C PHE A 635 -25.91 -27.66 27.76
N ASN A 636 -25.10 -26.82 28.41
CA ASN A 636 -25.37 -26.36 29.76
C ASN A 636 -26.69 -25.55 29.78
N THR A 637 -27.55 -25.77 30.76
CA THR A 637 -28.83 -25.05 30.90
C THR A 637 -28.65 -23.53 31.07
N GLN A 638 -27.49 -23.08 31.53
CA GLN A 638 -27.08 -21.67 31.65
C GLN A 638 -26.39 -21.12 30.39
N THR A 639 -26.38 -21.86 29.27
CA THR A 639 -25.82 -21.36 28.00
C THR A 639 -26.63 -20.16 27.53
N THR A 640 -26.00 -18.99 27.47
CA THR A 640 -26.66 -17.74 27.06
C THR A 640 -26.42 -17.41 25.59
N ARG A 641 -25.32 -17.91 25.01
CA ARG A 641 -24.90 -17.53 23.66
C ARG A 641 -24.45 -18.71 22.81
N LEU A 642 -25.02 -18.80 21.61
CA LEU A 642 -24.58 -19.71 20.55
C LEU A 642 -24.36 -18.90 19.25
N GLY A 643 -23.10 -18.70 18.87
CA GLY A 643 -22.72 -17.84 17.76
C GLY A 643 -23.18 -18.32 16.37
N GLU A 644 -23.04 -17.44 15.37
CA GLU A 644 -23.45 -17.72 13.98
C GLU A 644 -22.75 -18.97 13.42
N CYS A 645 -23.51 -19.86 12.78
CA CYS A 645 -23.01 -21.11 12.20
C CYS A 645 -22.25 -22.00 13.20
N CYS A 646 -22.52 -21.89 14.52
CA CYS A 646 -21.76 -22.60 15.56
C CYS A 646 -21.66 -24.11 15.29
N LEU A 647 -22.74 -24.72 14.80
CA LEU A 647 -22.83 -26.16 14.56
C LEU A 647 -22.96 -26.53 13.07
N SER A 648 -22.72 -25.59 12.16
CA SER A 648 -22.83 -25.85 10.72
C SER A 648 -21.95 -27.03 10.28
N ASN A 649 -22.41 -27.82 9.31
CA ASN A 649 -21.71 -28.99 8.78
C ASN A 649 -21.36 -30.08 9.81
N THR A 650 -22.12 -30.19 10.92
CA THR A 650 -21.96 -31.27 11.90
C THR A 650 -22.93 -32.44 11.62
N PRO A 651 -22.59 -33.69 11.98
CA PRO A 651 -23.44 -34.86 11.76
C PRO A 651 -24.50 -35.04 12.87
N ILE A 652 -24.95 -33.95 13.50
CA ILE A 652 -25.95 -33.98 14.58
C ILE A 652 -27.32 -34.34 14.02
N THR A 653 -28.02 -35.26 14.69
CA THR A 653 -29.36 -35.71 14.31
C THR A 653 -30.46 -35.15 15.20
N HIS A 654 -30.16 -34.92 16.48
CA HIS A 654 -31.11 -34.40 17.47
C HIS A 654 -30.45 -33.30 18.31
N ILE A 655 -31.18 -32.24 18.62
CA ILE A 655 -30.65 -31.13 19.42
C ILE A 655 -31.71 -30.47 20.30
N GLU A 656 -31.32 -30.17 21.53
CA GLU A 656 -32.12 -29.41 22.50
C GLU A 656 -31.40 -28.10 22.81
N ILE A 657 -32.06 -26.96 22.57
CA ILE A 657 -31.52 -25.63 22.83
C ILE A 657 -32.09 -25.07 24.13
N PRO A 658 -31.24 -24.77 25.15
CA PRO A 658 -31.69 -24.29 26.45
C PRO A 658 -32.46 -22.96 26.41
N GLU A 659 -33.27 -22.73 27.44
CA GLU A 659 -34.07 -21.50 27.62
C GLU A 659 -33.22 -20.23 27.72
N ALA A 660 -32.06 -20.34 28.39
CA ALA A 660 -31.19 -19.19 28.64
C ALA A 660 -30.55 -18.57 27.37
N VAL A 661 -30.62 -19.25 26.22
CA VAL A 661 -30.00 -18.78 24.97
C VAL A 661 -30.75 -17.56 24.44
N CYS A 662 -30.11 -16.39 24.44
CA CYS A 662 -30.71 -15.13 23.99
C CYS A 662 -30.21 -14.64 22.61
N GLU A 663 -29.15 -15.24 22.07
CA GLU A 663 -28.60 -14.97 20.74
C GLU A 663 -28.66 -16.23 19.85
N MET A 664 -29.54 -16.25 18.83
CA MET A 664 -29.81 -17.44 17.99
C MET A 664 -29.70 -17.20 16.48
N TYR A 665 -28.69 -16.48 15.97
CA TYR A 665 -28.62 -16.17 14.53
C TYR A 665 -27.94 -17.29 13.70
N LYS A 666 -28.63 -17.93 12.74
CA LYS A 666 -28.11 -18.97 11.80
C LYS A 666 -27.26 -20.09 12.44
N MET A 667 -27.52 -20.40 13.71
CA MET A 667 -26.69 -21.34 14.47
C MET A 667 -26.68 -22.76 13.88
N LEU A 668 -27.84 -23.21 13.39
CA LEU A 668 -28.06 -24.57 12.86
C LEU A 668 -28.08 -24.61 11.32
N ALA A 669 -27.72 -23.51 10.65
CA ALA A 669 -27.62 -23.52 9.19
C ALA A 669 -26.62 -24.60 8.73
N ASP A 670 -26.87 -25.24 7.58
CA ASP A 670 -26.01 -26.29 7.02
C ASP A 670 -25.91 -27.58 7.88
N CYS A 671 -26.91 -27.87 8.72
CA CYS A 671 -26.99 -29.13 9.45
C CYS A 671 -27.84 -30.16 8.68
N ASP A 672 -27.32 -30.67 7.56
CA ASP A 672 -28.07 -31.57 6.66
C ASP A 672 -28.48 -32.92 7.28
N LYS A 673 -27.93 -33.31 8.42
CA LYS A 673 -28.28 -34.56 9.13
C LYS A 673 -29.28 -34.36 10.27
N LEU A 674 -29.66 -33.11 10.55
CA LEU A 674 -30.55 -32.78 11.65
C LEU A 674 -31.97 -33.26 11.34
N GLU A 675 -32.52 -34.13 12.18
CA GLU A 675 -33.87 -34.70 12.05
C GLU A 675 -34.83 -34.06 13.04
N ASP A 676 -34.42 -33.85 14.29
CA ASP A 676 -35.30 -33.38 15.37
C ASP A 676 -34.68 -32.22 16.18
N VAL A 677 -35.50 -31.20 16.47
CA VAL A 677 -35.07 -29.99 17.20
C VAL A 677 -36.10 -29.60 18.27
N THR A 678 -35.63 -29.38 19.50
CA THR A 678 -36.42 -28.76 20.58
C THR A 678 -35.81 -27.44 21.01
N LEU A 679 -36.60 -26.36 21.00
CA LEU A 679 -36.19 -25.01 21.37
C LEU A 679 -36.92 -24.57 22.64
N TYR A 680 -36.20 -24.37 23.74
CA TYR A 680 -36.74 -23.84 25.00
C TYR A 680 -36.61 -22.31 25.12
N SER A 681 -35.95 -21.63 24.17
CA SER A 681 -35.74 -20.17 24.24
C SER A 681 -36.94 -19.38 23.72
N ASP A 682 -37.26 -18.29 24.44
CA ASP A 682 -38.28 -17.29 24.06
C ASP A 682 -37.79 -16.31 22.96
N TYR A 683 -36.48 -16.28 22.69
CA TYR A 683 -35.84 -15.31 21.79
C TYR A 683 -35.77 -15.81 20.34
N LEU A 684 -36.92 -15.82 19.65
CA LEU A 684 -36.99 -16.27 18.24
C LEU A 684 -36.90 -15.11 17.22
N TYR A 685 -35.76 -14.40 17.16
CA TYR A 685 -35.51 -13.31 16.19
C TYR A 685 -34.42 -13.64 15.16
N ALA A 686 -34.49 -14.81 14.53
CA ALA A 686 -33.44 -15.26 13.62
C ALA A 686 -33.96 -15.75 12.26
N PRO A 687 -33.95 -14.90 11.21
CA PRO A 687 -34.12 -15.40 9.86
C PRO A 687 -33.04 -16.45 9.56
N LEU A 688 -33.41 -17.56 8.90
CA LEU A 688 -32.49 -18.59 8.39
C LEU A 688 -31.87 -19.55 9.42
N ILE A 689 -32.46 -19.71 10.62
CA ILE A 689 -31.97 -20.67 11.63
C ILE A 689 -31.82 -22.10 11.09
N PHE A 690 -32.75 -22.56 10.24
CA PHE A 690 -32.75 -23.89 9.62
C PHE A 690 -32.39 -23.87 8.12
N SER A 691 -31.67 -22.85 7.65
CA SER A 691 -31.30 -22.80 6.23
C SER A 691 -30.44 -24.01 5.87
N ARG A 692 -30.77 -24.64 4.74
CA ARG A 692 -30.14 -25.89 4.26
C ARG A 692 -30.14 -27.02 5.31
N CYS A 693 -31.18 -27.13 6.14
CA CYS A 693 -31.45 -28.29 6.98
C CYS A 693 -32.43 -29.23 6.27
N THR A 694 -31.93 -29.98 5.27
CA THR A 694 -32.79 -30.74 4.34
C THR A 694 -33.42 -32.00 4.95
N SER A 695 -32.84 -32.56 6.02
CA SER A 695 -33.33 -33.77 6.71
C SER A 695 -34.29 -33.50 7.88
N LEU A 696 -34.60 -32.24 8.18
CA LEU A 696 -35.38 -31.87 9.35
C LEU A 696 -36.82 -32.40 9.25
N LYS A 697 -37.21 -33.25 10.20
CA LYS A 697 -38.53 -33.90 10.28
C LYS A 697 -39.41 -33.27 11.34
N THR A 698 -38.89 -33.02 12.54
CA THR A 698 -39.68 -32.48 13.65
C THR A 698 -39.05 -31.26 14.30
N VAL A 699 -39.90 -30.30 14.66
CA VAL A 699 -39.49 -29.09 15.41
C VAL A 699 -40.48 -28.80 16.52
N THR A 700 -39.97 -28.65 17.74
CA THR A 700 -40.75 -28.32 18.93
C THR A 700 -40.29 -26.99 19.50
N PHE A 701 -41.21 -26.05 19.66
CA PHE A 701 -41.02 -24.79 20.37
C PHE A 701 -41.68 -24.91 21.75
N ALA A 702 -40.88 -25.01 22.80
CA ALA A 702 -41.34 -25.37 24.15
C ALA A 702 -41.87 -24.19 24.97
N ASN A 703 -41.42 -22.95 24.71
CA ASN A 703 -41.84 -21.75 25.44
C ASN A 703 -42.47 -20.68 24.50
N ASP A 704 -42.76 -19.49 25.03
CA ASP A 704 -43.57 -18.43 24.40
C ASP A 704 -42.84 -17.79 23.21
N THR A 705 -43.13 -18.28 22.00
CA THR A 705 -42.59 -17.70 20.77
C THR A 705 -43.44 -16.52 20.32
N ASN A 706 -43.12 -15.33 20.84
CA ASN A 706 -44.00 -14.17 20.69
C ASN A 706 -44.35 -13.81 19.22
N ILE A 707 -43.49 -14.04 18.22
CA ILE A 707 -43.79 -13.76 16.80
C ILE A 707 -42.90 -14.57 15.83
N ILE A 708 -43.47 -15.43 14.96
CA ILE A 708 -42.77 -16.01 13.78
C ILE A 708 -43.22 -15.30 12.51
N LYS A 709 -42.51 -14.25 12.09
CA LYS A 709 -42.83 -13.44 10.90
C LYS A 709 -42.02 -13.76 9.64
N THR A 710 -41.15 -14.77 9.69
CA THR A 710 -40.20 -15.08 8.61
C THR A 710 -40.28 -16.56 8.23
N ASP A 711 -40.04 -16.87 6.96
CA ASP A 711 -39.97 -18.23 6.41
C ASP A 711 -38.70 -18.96 6.91
N ILE A 712 -38.76 -19.48 8.14
CA ILE A 712 -37.65 -20.21 8.78
C ILE A 712 -37.49 -21.64 8.27
N PHE A 713 -38.50 -22.20 7.60
CA PHE A 713 -38.53 -23.58 7.13
C PHE A 713 -38.31 -23.73 5.64
N LYS A 714 -37.96 -22.66 4.92
CA LYS A 714 -37.84 -22.64 3.46
C LYS A 714 -37.21 -23.91 2.85
N ASP A 715 -36.05 -24.33 3.36
CA ASP A 715 -35.25 -25.44 2.83
C ASP A 715 -35.58 -26.82 3.47
N CYS A 716 -36.46 -26.87 4.47
CA CYS A 716 -36.82 -28.08 5.21
C CYS A 716 -37.86 -28.93 4.46
N VAL A 717 -37.43 -29.64 3.42
CA VAL A 717 -38.33 -30.39 2.51
C VAL A 717 -38.94 -31.67 3.11
N LEU A 718 -38.33 -32.22 4.16
CA LEU A 718 -38.79 -33.43 4.86
C LEU A 718 -39.58 -33.14 6.15
N LEU A 719 -39.99 -31.89 6.38
CA LEU A 719 -40.68 -31.51 7.60
C LEU A 719 -42.04 -32.23 7.70
N GLU A 720 -42.22 -33.03 8.75
CA GLU A 720 -43.39 -33.87 9.01
C GLU A 720 -44.27 -33.31 10.14
N LYS A 721 -43.65 -32.77 11.19
CA LYS A 721 -44.37 -32.32 12.39
C LYS A 721 -43.79 -31.05 13.01
N VAL A 722 -44.65 -30.11 13.39
CA VAL A 722 -44.25 -28.91 14.15
C VAL A 722 -45.15 -28.73 15.37
N VAL A 723 -44.57 -28.48 16.54
CA VAL A 723 -45.28 -28.31 17.81
C VAL A 723 -44.93 -26.97 18.44
N PHE A 724 -45.95 -26.20 18.82
CA PHE A 724 -45.83 -24.96 19.58
C PHE A 724 -46.53 -25.12 20.93
N PHE A 725 -45.78 -25.06 22.03
CA PHE A 725 -46.32 -25.15 23.39
C PHE A 725 -46.60 -23.79 24.04
N GLY A 726 -45.80 -22.77 23.75
CA GLY A 726 -45.99 -21.42 24.30
C GLY A 726 -47.06 -20.61 23.58
N GLU A 727 -47.38 -19.43 24.11
CA GLU A 727 -48.39 -18.53 23.57
C GLU A 727 -47.95 -17.92 22.23
N ILE A 728 -48.80 -18.06 21.21
CA ILE A 728 -48.65 -17.45 19.88
C ILE A 728 -49.94 -16.72 19.55
N SER A 729 -49.84 -15.46 19.13
CA SER A 729 -51.01 -14.64 18.74
C SER A 729 -51.19 -14.54 17.22
N ASP A 730 -50.09 -14.61 16.45
CA ASP A 730 -50.04 -14.38 15.01
C ASP A 730 -48.92 -15.21 14.34
N ILE A 731 -49.20 -15.76 13.14
CA ILE A 731 -48.27 -16.54 12.32
C ILE A 731 -48.04 -15.82 11.00
N GLY A 732 -46.77 -15.56 10.68
CA GLY A 732 -46.36 -14.86 9.46
C GLY A 732 -46.67 -15.63 8.17
N ASN A 733 -46.71 -14.89 7.06
CA ASN A 733 -47.05 -15.42 5.75
C ASN A 733 -46.04 -16.46 5.24
N HIS A 734 -46.52 -17.44 4.45
CA HIS A 734 -45.71 -18.45 3.75
C HIS A 734 -44.91 -19.46 4.62
N LEU A 735 -45.09 -19.47 5.95
CA LEU A 735 -44.22 -20.21 6.88
C LEU A 735 -44.03 -21.71 6.56
N PHE A 736 -45.09 -22.39 6.11
CA PHE A 736 -45.07 -23.81 5.74
C PHE A 736 -45.36 -24.03 4.26
N LYS A 737 -45.20 -23.00 3.41
CA LYS A 737 -45.55 -23.10 2.00
C LYS A 737 -44.75 -24.22 1.30
N GLU A 738 -45.43 -25.00 0.46
CA GLU A 738 -44.92 -26.15 -0.30
C GLU A 738 -44.29 -27.28 0.57
N LYS A 739 -44.66 -27.39 1.85
CA LYS A 739 -44.20 -28.48 2.73
C LYS A 739 -45.03 -29.73 2.52
N THR A 740 -44.78 -30.40 1.40
CA THR A 740 -45.56 -31.57 0.93
C THR A 740 -45.53 -32.78 1.86
N LYS A 741 -44.57 -32.86 2.79
CA LYS A 741 -44.45 -33.93 3.81
C LYS A 741 -45.08 -33.59 5.16
N LEU A 742 -45.53 -32.36 5.35
CA LEU A 742 -46.07 -31.88 6.63
C LEU A 742 -47.41 -32.56 6.91
N GLN A 743 -47.50 -33.28 8.04
CA GLN A 743 -48.68 -34.05 8.45
C GLN A 743 -49.42 -33.39 9.62
N GLU A 744 -48.67 -32.89 10.61
CA GLU A 744 -49.22 -32.35 11.85
C GLU A 744 -48.58 -31.03 12.24
N VAL A 745 -49.39 -30.01 12.52
CA VAL A 745 -48.93 -28.79 13.19
C VAL A 745 -49.79 -28.50 14.40
N TYR A 746 -49.19 -28.40 15.58
CA TYR A 746 -49.87 -28.10 16.84
C TYR A 746 -49.64 -26.66 17.26
N PHE A 747 -50.71 -25.88 17.35
CA PHE A 747 -50.69 -24.51 17.87
C PHE A 747 -51.31 -24.44 19.26
N PRO A 748 -50.91 -23.46 20.10
CA PRO A 748 -51.60 -23.14 21.34
C PRO A 748 -53.00 -22.57 21.05
N SER A 749 -53.91 -22.70 22.01
CA SER A 749 -55.28 -22.17 21.88
C SER A 749 -55.34 -20.64 21.77
N THR A 750 -54.24 -19.92 22.03
CA THR A 750 -54.11 -18.46 21.98
C THR A 750 -54.09 -17.87 20.56
N LEU A 751 -53.89 -18.69 19.52
CA LEU A 751 -53.71 -18.22 18.14
C LEU A 751 -54.95 -17.46 17.63
N THR A 752 -54.75 -16.23 17.15
CA THR A 752 -55.85 -15.37 16.66
C THR A 752 -55.84 -15.13 15.14
N HIS A 753 -54.70 -15.30 14.48
CA HIS A 753 -54.54 -15.03 13.04
C HIS A 753 -53.73 -16.13 12.35
N ILE A 754 -54.23 -16.61 11.21
CA ILE A 754 -53.49 -17.49 10.29
C ILE A 754 -53.17 -16.69 9.03
N GLY A 755 -51.89 -16.42 8.80
CA GLY A 755 -51.39 -15.58 7.72
C GLY A 755 -51.62 -16.11 6.31
N ARG A 756 -51.25 -15.29 5.32
CA ARG A 756 -51.40 -15.57 3.89
C ARG A 756 -50.50 -16.74 3.46
N ASP A 757 -51.06 -17.65 2.64
CA ASP A 757 -50.34 -18.76 2.01
C ASP A 757 -49.54 -19.65 3.00
N VAL A 758 -49.87 -19.66 4.30
CA VAL A 758 -49.07 -20.31 5.36
C VAL A 758 -48.90 -21.81 5.13
N PHE A 759 -49.97 -22.53 4.83
CA PHE A 759 -49.99 -23.97 4.54
C PHE A 759 -50.21 -24.28 3.06
N SER A 760 -50.09 -23.27 2.17
CA SER A 760 -50.34 -23.45 0.74
C SER A 760 -49.41 -24.53 0.16
N GLY A 761 -49.98 -25.56 -0.47
CA GLY A 761 -49.24 -26.71 -1.02
C GLY A 761 -48.90 -27.84 -0.02
N CYS A 762 -49.36 -27.78 1.24
CA CYS A 762 -49.17 -28.85 2.22
C CYS A 762 -50.12 -30.03 1.97
N GLU A 763 -49.87 -30.83 0.94
CA GLU A 763 -50.82 -31.86 0.49
C GLU A 763 -51.12 -32.97 1.52
N GLN A 764 -50.17 -33.28 2.41
CA GLN A 764 -50.27 -34.34 3.43
C GLN A 764 -50.77 -33.84 4.80
N LEU A 765 -51.10 -32.55 4.94
CA LEU A 765 -51.52 -31.97 6.22
C LEU A 765 -52.87 -32.54 6.65
N THR A 766 -52.89 -33.35 7.71
CA THR A 766 -54.11 -33.97 8.25
C THR A 766 -54.59 -33.30 9.52
N LYS A 767 -53.69 -32.70 10.30
CA LYS A 767 -54.00 -32.13 11.62
C LYS A 767 -53.38 -30.76 11.80
N VAL A 768 -54.23 -29.79 12.08
CA VAL A 768 -53.85 -28.44 12.51
C VAL A 768 -54.39 -28.29 13.93
N GLY A 769 -53.58 -27.77 14.86
CA GLY A 769 -53.83 -27.74 16.29
C GLY A 769 -55.11 -27.01 16.71
N ASP A 770 -55.22 -26.68 18.00
CA ASP A 770 -56.45 -26.08 18.52
C ASP A 770 -56.63 -24.63 18.01
N CYS A 771 -57.53 -24.44 17.05
CA CYS A 771 -57.77 -23.16 16.37
C CYS A 771 -58.98 -22.40 16.95
N GLN A 772 -59.41 -22.70 18.17
CA GLN A 772 -60.64 -22.13 18.74
C GLN A 772 -60.61 -20.60 18.90
N ARG A 773 -59.47 -19.94 19.08
CA ARG A 773 -59.43 -18.46 19.19
C ARG A 773 -59.11 -17.75 17.88
N VAL A 774 -58.99 -18.47 16.76
CA VAL A 774 -58.67 -17.90 15.46
C VAL A 774 -59.82 -17.00 15.00
N GLN A 775 -59.50 -15.73 14.76
CA GLN A 775 -60.45 -14.71 14.30
C GLN A 775 -60.37 -14.48 12.79
N ILE A 776 -59.18 -14.65 12.19
CA ILE A 776 -58.94 -14.35 10.78
C ILE A 776 -58.11 -15.47 10.14
N ILE A 777 -58.59 -15.98 9.01
CA ILE A 777 -57.85 -16.88 8.12
C ILE A 777 -57.60 -16.13 6.81
N SER A 778 -56.32 -15.88 6.50
CA SER A 778 -55.95 -15.03 5.37
C SER A 778 -55.97 -15.72 4.01
N GLN A 779 -55.80 -14.91 2.95
CA GLN A 779 -55.86 -15.36 1.57
C GLN A 779 -54.97 -16.59 1.34
N LYS A 780 -55.53 -17.63 0.70
CA LYS A 780 -54.81 -18.87 0.35
C LYS A 780 -54.13 -19.62 1.50
N ALA A 781 -54.49 -19.34 2.76
CA ALA A 781 -53.83 -19.91 3.94
C ALA A 781 -53.67 -21.44 3.89
N PHE A 782 -54.67 -22.16 3.41
CA PHE A 782 -54.70 -23.63 3.29
C PHE A 782 -54.84 -24.10 1.82
N GLN A 783 -54.45 -23.28 0.84
CA GLN A 783 -54.61 -23.66 -0.57
C GLN A 783 -53.95 -25.03 -0.86
N ASN A 784 -54.66 -25.93 -1.55
CA ASN A 784 -54.20 -27.27 -1.93
C ASN A 784 -53.82 -28.20 -0.76
N CYS A 785 -54.36 -28.00 0.45
CA CYS A 785 -54.23 -28.96 1.56
C CYS A 785 -55.17 -30.17 1.34
N LYS A 786 -54.79 -31.08 0.44
CA LYS A 786 -55.67 -32.17 -0.04
C LYS A 786 -56.08 -33.17 1.04
N SER A 787 -55.27 -33.38 2.08
CA SER A 787 -55.53 -34.38 3.14
C SER A 787 -56.23 -33.82 4.38
N LEU A 788 -56.49 -32.51 4.43
CA LEU A 788 -57.11 -31.86 5.57
C LEU A 788 -58.62 -32.17 5.59
N LYS A 789 -59.10 -32.78 6.67
CA LYS A 789 -60.51 -33.21 6.83
C LYS A 789 -61.37 -32.21 7.60
N GLU A 790 -60.87 -31.75 8.73
CA GLU A 790 -61.56 -30.80 9.59
C GLU A 790 -60.54 -29.98 10.37
N MET A 791 -61.01 -28.89 11.00
CA MET A 791 -60.22 -28.07 11.91
C MET A 791 -61.10 -27.66 13.11
N ASN A 792 -60.50 -27.53 14.29
CA ASN A 792 -61.22 -27.04 15.47
C ASN A 792 -61.35 -25.50 15.43
N LEU A 793 -62.34 -24.99 14.70
CA LEU A 793 -62.69 -23.55 14.64
C LEU A 793 -63.88 -23.24 15.56
N SER A 794 -63.91 -22.05 16.17
CA SER A 794 -65.02 -21.62 17.07
C SER A 794 -65.79 -20.40 16.57
N SER A 795 -66.79 -19.98 17.35
CA SER A 795 -67.60 -18.77 17.14
C SER A 795 -66.81 -17.45 17.11
N HIS A 796 -65.52 -17.45 17.45
CA HIS A 796 -64.67 -16.26 17.41
C HIS A 796 -64.18 -15.90 16.00
N LEU A 797 -64.41 -16.75 15.01
CA LEU A 797 -64.03 -16.51 13.62
C LEU A 797 -64.81 -15.31 13.05
N LYS A 798 -64.07 -14.25 12.70
CA LYS A 798 -64.62 -13.01 12.13
C LYS A 798 -64.53 -12.96 10.61
N LYS A 799 -63.49 -13.56 10.03
CA LYS A 799 -63.20 -13.42 8.59
C LYS A 799 -62.43 -14.62 8.03
N ILE A 800 -62.91 -15.16 6.92
CA ILE A 800 -62.15 -16.04 6.02
C ILE A 800 -61.92 -15.26 4.72
N GLU A 801 -60.67 -15.10 4.31
CA GLU A 801 -60.32 -14.36 3.10
C GLU A 801 -60.35 -15.21 1.83
N MET A 802 -60.34 -14.55 0.67
CA MET A 802 -60.51 -15.19 -0.64
C MET A 802 -59.53 -16.36 -0.84
N ASN A 803 -60.06 -17.47 -1.34
CA ASN A 803 -59.32 -18.69 -1.67
C ASN A 803 -58.58 -19.36 -0.51
N ALA A 804 -58.92 -19.06 0.75
CA ALA A 804 -58.26 -19.65 1.92
C ALA A 804 -58.17 -21.18 1.89
N PHE A 805 -59.22 -21.87 1.41
CA PHE A 805 -59.31 -23.34 1.38
C PHE A 805 -59.45 -23.93 -0.04
N VAL A 806 -59.12 -23.17 -1.08
CA VAL A 806 -59.23 -23.67 -2.48
C VAL A 806 -58.35 -24.89 -2.68
N GLY A 807 -58.91 -25.95 -3.27
CA GLY A 807 -58.20 -27.22 -3.53
C GLY A 807 -58.08 -28.16 -2.32
N CYS A 808 -58.73 -27.86 -1.19
CA CYS A 808 -58.82 -28.79 -0.06
C CYS A 808 -59.91 -29.86 -0.30
N THR A 809 -59.55 -30.94 -1.00
CA THR A 809 -60.53 -31.93 -1.48
C THR A 809 -61.08 -32.88 -0.43
N SER A 810 -60.40 -33.04 0.71
CA SER A 810 -60.83 -33.96 1.78
C SER A 810 -61.61 -33.27 2.90
N LEU A 811 -61.84 -31.95 2.83
CA LEU A 811 -62.60 -31.25 3.85
C LEU A 811 -64.03 -31.77 3.92
N GLU A 812 -64.49 -32.07 5.13
CA GLU A 812 -65.82 -32.61 5.36
C GLU A 812 -66.90 -31.59 4.95
N THR A 813 -67.96 -32.09 4.31
CA THR A 813 -69.06 -31.25 3.81
C THR A 813 -69.76 -30.49 4.92
N GLU A 814 -69.92 -31.10 6.09
CA GLU A 814 -70.53 -30.49 7.28
C GLU A 814 -69.68 -29.31 7.80
N PHE A 815 -68.36 -29.48 7.84
CA PHE A 815 -67.43 -28.42 8.18
C PHE A 815 -67.48 -27.26 7.17
N CYS A 816 -67.48 -27.56 5.87
CA CYS A 816 -67.57 -26.53 4.83
C CYS A 816 -68.86 -25.70 4.93
N ASN A 817 -70.00 -26.36 5.16
CA ASN A 817 -71.30 -25.71 5.32
C ASN A 817 -71.37 -24.84 6.57
N THR A 818 -70.80 -25.30 7.68
CA THR A 818 -70.82 -24.59 8.98
C THR A 818 -70.11 -23.23 8.91
N PHE A 819 -69.03 -23.13 8.13
CA PHE A 819 -68.19 -21.92 8.05
C PHE A 819 -68.26 -21.18 6.70
N GLY A 820 -69.13 -21.59 5.77
CA GLY A 820 -69.29 -20.96 4.47
C GLY A 820 -68.07 -21.07 3.55
N ILE A 821 -67.37 -22.21 3.59
CA ILE A 821 -66.11 -22.44 2.87
C ILE A 821 -66.38 -22.97 1.45
N THR A 822 -65.69 -22.42 0.45
CA THR A 822 -65.70 -22.93 -0.94
C THR A 822 -64.35 -23.54 -1.29
N THR A 823 -64.34 -24.80 -1.71
CA THR A 823 -63.13 -25.55 -2.11
C THR A 823 -62.90 -25.55 -3.63
N GLU A 824 -63.89 -25.14 -4.41
CA GLU A 824 -63.85 -25.05 -5.88
C GLU A 824 -63.06 -23.84 -6.39
N ILE A 825 -62.44 -24.00 -7.57
CA ILE A 825 -61.74 -22.91 -8.27
C ILE A 825 -62.79 -22.06 -8.99
N LEU A 826 -63.14 -20.90 -8.42
CA LEU A 826 -64.01 -19.94 -9.12
C LEU A 826 -63.27 -19.36 -10.36
N PRO A 827 -63.84 -19.44 -11.58
CA PRO A 827 -63.23 -18.83 -12.75
C PRO A 827 -63.23 -17.30 -12.60
N THR A 828 -62.06 -16.68 -12.76
CA THR A 828 -61.89 -15.22 -12.71
C THR A 828 -62.79 -14.56 -13.75
N LYS A 829 -63.84 -13.85 -13.30
CA LYS A 829 -64.64 -12.97 -14.17
C LYS A 829 -63.74 -11.86 -14.72
N GLN A 830 -63.49 -11.90 -16.03
CA GLN A 830 -63.18 -10.69 -16.79
C GLN A 830 -64.43 -9.79 -16.77
N THR A 831 -64.33 -8.61 -16.18
CA THR A 831 -65.25 -7.50 -16.48
C THR A 831 -64.51 -6.44 -17.27
N LYS A 832 -64.69 -6.49 -18.60
CA LYS A 832 -64.59 -5.32 -19.49
C LYS A 832 -65.92 -4.54 -19.37
N LYS A 833 -65.89 -3.38 -18.73
CA LYS A 833 -66.26 -2.07 -19.29
C LYS A 833 -66.07 -1.00 -18.23
#